data_AF-A0A286RCJ4-F1
#
_entry.id   AF-A0A286RCJ4-F1
#
_cell.length_a   1.000
_cell.length_b   1.000
_cell.length_c   1.000
_cell.angle_alpha   90.00
_cell.angle_beta   90.00
_cell.angle_gamma   90.00
#
_symmetry.space_group_name_H-M   'P 1'
#
loop_
_entity.id
_entity.type
_entity.pdbx_description
1 polymer ?
#
loop_
_entity_poly.entity_id
_entity_poly.type
_entity_poly.pdbx_seq_one_letter_code
_entity_poly.pdbx_strand_id
1 'polypeptide(L)'
;MFNQTPRHCCGRSLGLVLLAGILTLTSGTGWTLTLAAEEEFVGPCPSWLDVRRDFGAVGDGIADDTAAIQQALDAIRSHQQASVLYFPAGTYRLTRPLKTVRQAHTDNMVSLVGETPEKTVLLWDGPEGETMLQWDAWYSKISRMTFDGRGRAGVCLFYGPSFSTYNETSDLIFRDAQNGLVFGGPQTAGQAENEVLRCRFLRCETGIQAVNWNSMDIWVWYCWFEDCGRSIHNVMGNWHAWHNVFIRSRVSDVSIANLMVFSVVNNVSVGSRCFLDFSSGHTWGSPTSITGNRIVDPTGDCAMVLDNAGPYLVVDNQFRIRPNTRAIRMTWADQTLVGNAYTQDDAVEERGRFRRIAERVVSPDQISDALPELPSVPPRKTRRIIEVPPNASAEDIQKAIDQAAQMVGERPVVHIPMGVYQIDRTLVIPPGADLQLVGDGASEVATRLVWTGSPDGCLVHIAGPGQVSLQDLHLNGGRASALLVELPDDANSRLLADQLNVTGSSSIHEDDLPVALRVEGVGEATVQFRAFQGSGQAGRWVQVIGNNREPRVPVAIFTGATGSAVGQYEVRNGGALVVRSIYHERSSDALCGLHLSESGNLSIDATRFSYATSPSAPTVLAENFRGLCTLATCLFMPVATEDPCRIEIRGDGSHTSVLALNNQFWVIKPPATSETIWLNRAQPPAQGGLVGCNINTNNKTVAAKGFEFLRNLPDHPDPARSPRGASPLQDRGAVSDETIVRHLRLLRETVPVYPEKVSEGTEIVIRRVIATSQGKLTVWIRGKK
;
A
#
# COMPACT_ATOMS: atom_id res chain seq x y z
N MET A 1 -53.04 -8.74 -38.00
CA MET A 1 -53.35 -9.21 -39.35
C MET A 1 -52.49 -10.42 -39.63
N PHE A 2 -53.16 -11.58 -39.77
CA PHE A 2 -52.81 -12.87 -40.41
C PHE A 2 -51.38 -13.02 -41.01
N ASN A 3 -50.66 -14.14 -40.92
CA ASN A 3 -51.02 -15.51 -40.55
C ASN A 3 -49.75 -16.38 -40.46
N GLN A 4 -49.73 -17.32 -39.50
CA GLN A 4 -49.45 -18.75 -39.68
C GLN A 4 -48.14 -19.23 -40.37
N THR A 5 -47.27 -19.83 -39.56
CA THR A 5 -46.57 -21.12 -39.82
C THR A 5 -47.61 -22.26 -40.03
N PRO A 6 -47.31 -23.55 -40.37
CA PRO A 6 -46.04 -24.31 -40.33
C PRO A 6 -45.86 -25.41 -41.44
N ARG A 7 -44.81 -26.27 -41.33
CA ARG A 7 -44.83 -27.77 -41.37
C ARG A 7 -43.63 -28.40 -42.11
N HIS A 8 -42.81 -29.18 -41.36
CA HIS A 8 -42.52 -30.64 -41.48
C HIS A 8 -41.63 -31.06 -42.68
N CYS A 9 -40.72 -32.04 -42.64
CA CYS A 9 -40.21 -33.00 -41.65
C CYS A 9 -38.99 -33.73 -42.27
N CYS A 10 -38.02 -34.12 -41.43
CA CYS A 10 -37.26 -35.38 -41.40
C CYS A 10 -36.45 -35.91 -42.62
N GLY A 11 -35.16 -36.26 -42.39
CA GLY A 11 -34.41 -37.21 -43.22
C GLY A 11 -32.90 -37.24 -42.94
N ARG A 12 -32.38 -38.35 -42.42
CA ARG A 12 -30.98 -38.60 -42.00
C ARG A 12 -30.05 -39.03 -43.16
N SER A 13 -28.74 -38.95 -42.86
CA SER A 13 -27.60 -39.84 -43.20
C SER A 13 -26.64 -39.57 -44.38
N LEU A 14 -25.38 -39.31 -43.98
CA LEU A 14 -24.04 -39.75 -44.44
C LEU A 14 -23.65 -39.82 -45.93
N GLY A 15 -22.48 -39.23 -46.25
CA GLY A 15 -21.46 -39.88 -47.10
C GLY A 15 -20.72 -39.03 -48.14
N LEU A 16 -19.49 -38.63 -47.80
CA LEU A 16 -18.26 -38.35 -48.57
C LEU A 16 -18.23 -38.40 -50.13
N VAL A 17 -17.45 -37.44 -50.72
CA VAL A 17 -16.35 -37.54 -51.76
C VAL A 17 -16.38 -36.24 -52.63
N LEU A 18 -15.44 -35.27 -52.56
CA LEU A 18 -14.01 -35.13 -52.96
C LEU A 18 -13.78 -34.57 -54.39
N LEU A 19 -13.26 -33.33 -54.49
CA LEU A 19 -12.38 -32.76 -55.57
C LEU A 19 -12.13 -31.27 -55.21
N ALA A 20 -11.01 -30.91 -54.57
CA ALA A 20 -9.66 -30.64 -55.10
C ALA A 20 -9.55 -29.35 -55.96
N GLY A 21 -8.90 -28.35 -55.37
CA GLY A 21 -8.41 -27.13 -56.01
C GLY A 21 -7.31 -26.52 -55.15
N ILE A 22 -6.05 -26.80 -55.50
CA ILE A 22 -4.83 -26.30 -54.86
C ILE A 22 -4.59 -24.86 -55.29
N LEU A 23 -4.29 -23.95 -54.35
CA LEU A 23 -3.41 -22.81 -54.62
C LEU A 23 -2.62 -22.40 -53.35
N THR A 24 -1.34 -22.78 -53.38
CA THR A 24 -0.14 -22.09 -52.84
C THR A 24 -0.13 -21.51 -51.43
N LEU A 25 0.65 -22.18 -50.57
CA LEU A 25 1.27 -21.66 -49.33
C LEU A 25 2.28 -20.54 -49.63
N THR A 26 2.16 -19.42 -48.92
CA THR A 26 3.28 -18.56 -48.53
C THR A 26 3.17 -18.26 -47.04
N SER A 27 4.04 -18.90 -46.26
CA SER A 27 4.62 -18.50 -44.96
C SER A 27 3.89 -17.43 -44.10
N GLY A 28 3.32 -17.90 -42.99
CA GLY A 28 3.85 -17.55 -41.66
C GLY A 28 3.45 -16.23 -41.03
N THR A 29 2.29 -16.21 -40.38
CA THR A 29 2.10 -15.53 -39.08
C THR A 29 1.11 -16.36 -38.26
N GLY A 30 1.63 -17.34 -37.52
CA GLY A 30 0.86 -17.98 -36.46
C GLY A 30 0.67 -16.96 -35.36
N TRP A 31 -0.55 -16.46 -35.20
CA TRP A 31 -0.93 -15.73 -34.00
C TRP A 31 -1.05 -16.75 -32.87
N THR A 32 0.03 -16.98 -32.14
CA THR A 32 -0.07 -17.53 -30.79
C THR A 32 -0.81 -16.52 -29.93
N LEU A 33 -2.02 -16.88 -29.50
CA LEU A 33 -2.70 -16.21 -28.41
C LEU A 33 -1.83 -16.35 -27.16
N THR A 34 -1.01 -15.35 -26.86
CA THR A 34 -0.27 -15.28 -25.60
C THR A 34 -1.29 -15.04 -24.49
N LEU A 35 -1.42 -16.01 -23.57
CA LEU A 35 -2.26 -15.85 -22.38
C LEU A 35 -1.59 -14.82 -21.47
N ALA A 36 -2.17 -13.62 -21.43
CA ALA A 36 -1.96 -12.58 -20.43
C ALA A 36 -1.76 -13.15 -19.01
N ALA A 37 -0.79 -12.62 -18.27
CA ALA A 37 -0.59 -12.97 -16.88
C ALA A 37 -1.73 -12.40 -16.01
N GLU A 38 -2.43 -13.31 -15.33
CA GLU A 38 -3.24 -13.02 -14.15
C GLU A 38 -2.34 -13.30 -12.92
N GLU A 39 -2.55 -12.61 -11.79
CA GLU A 39 -1.89 -13.03 -10.54
C GLU A 39 -2.25 -14.50 -10.27
N GLU A 40 -1.26 -15.34 -10.06
CA GLU A 40 -1.46 -16.77 -9.84
C GLU A 40 -0.66 -17.26 -8.64
N PHE A 41 -1.20 -18.28 -7.97
CA PHE A 41 -0.46 -19.00 -6.95
C PHE A 41 0.24 -20.20 -7.58
N VAL A 42 1.55 -20.26 -7.41
CA VAL A 42 2.41 -21.35 -7.86
C VAL A 42 3.00 -22.06 -6.63
N GLY A 43 2.59 -23.31 -6.44
CA GLY A 43 2.98 -24.15 -5.31
C GLY A 43 2.08 -25.39 -5.16
N PRO A 44 2.37 -26.29 -4.19
CA PRO A 44 3.55 -26.25 -3.32
C PRO A 44 4.84 -26.56 -4.10
N CYS A 45 5.93 -25.91 -3.73
CA CYS A 45 7.25 -26.24 -4.27
C CYS A 45 7.83 -27.48 -3.57
N PRO A 46 8.74 -28.23 -4.21
CA PRO A 46 9.34 -29.44 -3.65
C PRO A 46 10.03 -29.24 -2.28
N SER A 47 10.63 -28.07 -2.03
CA SER A 47 11.35 -27.75 -0.78
C SER A 47 10.43 -27.49 0.42
N TRP A 48 9.12 -27.28 0.22
CA TRP A 48 8.21 -26.87 1.29
C TRP A 48 7.87 -28.05 2.20
N LEU A 49 7.72 -27.76 3.49
CA LEU A 49 7.14 -28.70 4.44
C LEU A 49 5.62 -28.71 4.33
N ASP A 50 5.00 -29.87 4.58
CA ASP A 50 3.55 -30.09 4.47
C ASP A 50 3.02 -30.71 5.78
N VAL A 51 2.01 -30.07 6.38
CA VAL A 51 1.46 -30.49 7.68
C VAL A 51 0.92 -31.92 7.70
N ARG A 52 0.45 -32.44 6.56
CA ARG A 52 -0.05 -33.82 6.45
C ARG A 52 1.10 -34.78 6.18
N ARG A 53 1.88 -34.50 5.13
CA ARG A 53 2.96 -35.39 4.67
C ARG A 53 4.03 -35.59 5.74
N ASP A 54 4.44 -34.50 6.40
CA ASP A 54 5.62 -34.49 7.25
C ASP A 54 5.30 -34.55 8.75
N PHE A 55 4.09 -34.15 9.15
CA PHE A 55 3.70 -34.03 10.56
C PHE A 55 2.44 -34.82 10.94
N GLY A 56 1.79 -35.48 9.98
CA GLY A 56 0.67 -36.38 10.24
C GLY A 56 -0.66 -35.69 10.58
N ALA A 57 -0.83 -34.41 10.25
CA ALA A 57 -2.13 -33.76 10.33
C ALA A 57 -3.13 -34.47 9.39
N VAL A 58 -4.33 -34.74 9.89
CA VAL A 58 -5.36 -35.51 9.21
C VAL A 58 -6.20 -34.60 8.31
N GLY A 59 -6.64 -33.44 8.79
CA GLY A 59 -7.42 -32.48 8.00
C GLY A 59 -8.83 -32.95 7.60
N ASP A 60 -9.46 -33.81 8.42
CA ASP A 60 -10.80 -34.37 8.17
C ASP A 60 -11.95 -33.67 8.93
N GLY A 61 -11.62 -32.70 9.79
CA GLY A 61 -12.54 -31.96 10.65
C GLY A 61 -12.96 -32.71 11.92
N ILE A 62 -12.44 -33.91 12.14
CA ILE A 62 -12.80 -34.79 13.26
C ILE A 62 -11.58 -35.03 14.15
N ALA A 63 -10.46 -35.48 13.57
CA ALA A 63 -9.22 -35.69 14.29
C ALA A 63 -8.69 -34.37 14.86
N ASP A 64 -8.10 -34.44 16.05
CA ASP A 64 -7.46 -33.27 16.64
C ASP A 64 -6.07 -33.08 16.03
N ASP A 65 -5.95 -32.09 15.15
CA ASP A 65 -4.73 -31.78 14.41
C ASP A 65 -3.79 -30.83 15.18
N THR A 66 -4.16 -30.40 16.38
CA THR A 66 -3.41 -29.36 17.09
C THR A 66 -1.97 -29.75 17.38
N ALA A 67 -1.73 -31.00 17.79
CA ALA A 67 -0.39 -31.47 18.10
C ALA A 67 0.51 -31.54 16.84
N ALA A 68 -0.02 -32.07 15.74
CA ALA A 68 0.70 -32.17 14.48
C ALA A 68 1.06 -30.79 13.92
N ILE A 69 0.11 -29.85 13.93
CA ILE A 69 0.35 -28.49 13.45
C ILE A 69 1.32 -27.74 14.36
N GLN A 70 1.22 -27.88 15.69
CA GLN A 70 2.19 -27.26 16.59
C GLN A 70 3.61 -27.80 16.35
N GLN A 71 3.77 -29.11 16.12
CA GLN A 71 5.07 -29.68 15.76
C GLN A 71 5.60 -29.12 14.45
N ALA A 72 4.72 -28.90 13.46
CA ALA A 72 5.09 -28.27 12.20
C ALA A 72 5.59 -26.84 12.38
N LEU A 73 4.90 -26.02 13.19
CA LEU A 73 5.31 -24.67 13.55
C LEU A 73 6.67 -24.66 14.28
N ASP A 74 6.85 -25.58 15.22
CA ASP A 74 8.10 -25.70 15.97
C ASP A 74 9.29 -26.11 15.07
N ALA A 75 9.04 -26.96 14.05
CA ALA A 75 10.06 -27.44 13.13
C ALA A 75 10.54 -26.37 12.13
N ILE A 76 9.66 -25.47 11.68
CA ILE A 76 10.02 -24.40 10.74
C ILE A 76 10.64 -23.18 11.44
N ARG A 77 10.51 -23.09 12.77
CA ARG A 77 10.90 -21.93 13.59
C ARG A 77 12.31 -21.43 13.30
N SER A 78 13.28 -22.34 13.23
CA SER A 78 14.72 -22.04 13.13
C SER A 78 15.30 -22.27 11.73
N HIS A 79 14.45 -22.44 10.71
CA HIS A 79 14.84 -22.44 9.29
C HIS A 79 15.87 -23.53 8.93
N GLN A 80 15.83 -24.67 9.64
CA GLN A 80 16.78 -25.77 9.40
C GLN A 80 16.40 -26.62 8.20
N GLN A 81 15.12 -26.67 7.85
CA GLN A 81 14.58 -27.54 6.79
C GLN A 81 13.88 -26.73 5.69
N ALA A 82 12.98 -25.82 6.09
CA ALA A 82 12.24 -24.94 5.19
C ALA A 82 11.82 -23.66 5.90
N SER A 83 11.51 -22.62 5.12
CA SER A 83 10.86 -21.39 5.60
C SER A 83 9.38 -21.30 5.23
N VAL A 84 8.84 -22.29 4.52
CA VAL A 84 7.43 -22.36 4.10
C VAL A 84 6.78 -23.65 4.60
N LEU A 85 5.62 -23.49 5.24
CA LEU A 85 4.76 -24.59 5.67
C LEU A 85 3.43 -24.55 4.91
N TYR A 86 3.17 -25.62 4.17
CA TYR A 86 2.00 -25.81 3.33
C TYR A 86 0.88 -26.55 4.07
N PHE A 87 -0.35 -26.07 3.88
CA PHE A 87 -1.57 -26.68 4.36
C PHE A 87 -2.43 -27.11 3.16
N PRO A 88 -2.43 -28.41 2.81
CA PRO A 88 -3.33 -28.95 1.80
C PRO A 88 -4.81 -28.61 2.06
N ALA A 89 -5.66 -28.81 1.04
CA ALA A 89 -7.11 -28.81 1.26
C ALA A 89 -7.48 -29.81 2.37
N GLY A 90 -8.26 -29.34 3.34
CA GLY A 90 -8.65 -30.08 4.54
C GLY A 90 -9.22 -29.16 5.62
N THR A 91 -9.95 -29.76 6.56
CA THR A 91 -10.45 -29.09 7.76
C THR A 91 -9.65 -29.59 8.96
N TYR A 92 -8.84 -28.71 9.55
CA TYR A 92 -7.94 -29.03 10.65
C TYR A 92 -8.58 -28.59 11.96
N ARG A 93 -9.05 -29.55 12.77
CA ARG A 93 -9.71 -29.25 14.04
C ARG A 93 -8.68 -28.94 15.13
N LEU A 94 -8.85 -27.81 15.81
CA LEU A 94 -7.96 -27.30 16.84
C LEU A 94 -8.66 -27.31 18.20
N THR A 95 -8.16 -28.09 19.17
CA THR A 95 -8.74 -28.17 20.52
C THR A 95 -8.03 -27.27 21.54
N ARG A 96 -6.93 -26.64 21.14
CA ARG A 96 -6.13 -25.71 21.96
C ARG A 96 -5.41 -24.69 21.07
N PRO A 97 -4.93 -23.57 21.63
CA PRO A 97 -4.22 -22.55 20.86
C PRO A 97 -2.96 -23.11 20.19
N LEU A 98 -2.70 -22.66 18.96
CA LEU A 98 -1.41 -22.78 18.30
C LEU A 98 -0.58 -21.53 18.59
N LYS A 99 0.74 -21.67 18.62
CA LYS A 99 1.64 -20.52 18.76
C LYS A 99 2.96 -20.70 18.04
N THR A 100 3.49 -19.61 17.50
CA THR A 100 4.91 -19.48 17.22
C THR A 100 5.61 -18.80 18.41
N VAL A 101 6.90 -19.09 18.60
CA VAL A 101 7.69 -18.53 19.71
C VAL A 101 9.07 -18.16 19.20
N ARG A 102 9.51 -16.93 19.47
CA ARG A 102 10.88 -16.49 19.17
C ARG A 102 11.79 -16.61 20.38
N GLN A 103 12.94 -17.24 20.17
CA GLN A 103 14.04 -17.33 21.14
C GLN A 103 15.31 -16.65 20.61
N ALA A 104 15.48 -16.64 19.28
CA ALA A 104 16.53 -15.91 18.58
C ALA A 104 15.95 -14.83 17.66
N HIS A 105 16.81 -13.94 17.19
CA HIS A 105 16.46 -12.90 16.22
C HIS A 105 15.75 -13.50 15.00
N THR A 106 16.41 -14.47 14.35
CA THR A 106 15.99 -15.09 13.09
C THR A 106 14.79 -16.02 13.20
N ASP A 107 14.33 -16.35 14.41
CA ASP A 107 13.20 -17.28 14.58
C ASP A 107 11.92 -16.71 13.94
N ASN A 108 11.13 -17.61 13.34
CA ASN A 108 9.82 -17.34 12.73
C ASN A 108 9.82 -16.24 11.66
N MET A 109 10.88 -16.13 10.87
CA MET A 109 10.82 -15.47 9.56
C MET A 109 10.26 -16.41 8.49
N VAL A 110 8.99 -16.78 8.61
CA VAL A 110 8.39 -17.94 7.92
C VAL A 110 7.08 -17.60 7.19
N SER A 111 6.67 -18.48 6.28
CA SER A 111 5.41 -18.41 5.55
C SER A 111 4.50 -19.60 5.86
N LEU A 112 3.22 -19.35 6.16
CA LEU A 112 2.16 -20.37 6.18
C LEU A 112 1.25 -20.18 4.96
N VAL A 113 1.06 -21.23 4.19
CA VAL A 113 0.30 -21.13 2.92
C VAL A 113 -0.68 -22.29 2.81
N GLY A 114 -1.97 -21.97 2.74
CA GLY A 114 -3.01 -22.93 2.41
C GLY A 114 -3.17 -23.17 0.91
N GLU A 115 -3.91 -24.20 0.53
CA GLU A 115 -4.22 -24.48 -0.87
C GLU A 115 -5.13 -23.39 -1.46
N THR A 116 -6.29 -23.19 -0.83
CA THR A 116 -7.22 -22.08 -1.07
C THR A 116 -8.00 -21.81 0.21
N PRO A 117 -8.45 -20.56 0.45
CA PRO A 117 -9.23 -20.24 1.65
C PRO A 117 -10.53 -21.03 1.76
N GLU A 118 -11.16 -21.40 0.63
CA GLU A 118 -12.41 -22.18 0.62
C GLU A 118 -12.23 -23.64 1.06
N LYS A 119 -11.00 -24.18 0.96
CA LYS A 119 -10.72 -25.60 1.15
C LYS A 119 -9.78 -25.91 2.31
N THR A 120 -8.95 -24.97 2.72
CA THR A 120 -8.03 -25.12 3.86
C THR A 120 -8.62 -24.38 5.05
N VAL A 121 -9.14 -25.11 6.04
CA VAL A 121 -9.88 -24.53 7.18
C VAL A 121 -9.23 -24.93 8.50
N LEU A 122 -8.82 -23.95 9.30
CA LEU A 122 -8.53 -24.13 10.71
C LEU A 122 -9.84 -23.97 11.50
N LEU A 123 -10.32 -25.06 12.09
CA LEU A 123 -11.61 -25.13 12.76
C LEU A 123 -11.43 -25.12 14.28
N TRP A 124 -11.92 -24.09 14.96
CA TRP A 124 -11.81 -24.00 16.41
C TRP A 124 -12.73 -24.99 17.12
N ASP A 125 -12.21 -25.74 18.08
CA ASP A 125 -13.00 -26.57 19.00
C ASP A 125 -12.46 -26.53 20.44
N GLY A 126 -11.52 -25.62 20.71
CA GLY A 126 -10.98 -25.36 22.03
C GLY A 126 -11.93 -24.56 22.93
N PRO A 127 -11.43 -24.09 24.09
CA PRO A 127 -12.23 -23.32 25.03
C PRO A 127 -12.77 -22.02 24.43
N GLU A 128 -13.86 -21.51 25.01
CA GLU A 128 -14.48 -20.24 24.60
C GLU A 128 -13.59 -19.05 24.97
N GLY A 129 -13.52 -18.04 24.10
CA GLY A 129 -12.79 -16.79 24.32
C GLY A 129 -11.27 -16.89 24.10
N GLU A 130 -10.74 -18.07 23.80
CA GLU A 130 -9.32 -18.30 23.55
C GLU A 130 -8.88 -17.86 22.15
N THR A 131 -7.56 -17.71 21.97
CA THR A 131 -6.94 -17.40 20.67
C THR A 131 -6.68 -18.68 19.88
N MET A 132 -7.03 -18.72 18.59
CA MET A 132 -6.74 -19.88 17.73
C MET A 132 -5.26 -19.98 17.39
N LEU A 133 -4.67 -18.89 16.87
CA LEU A 133 -3.24 -18.80 16.54
C LEU A 133 -2.62 -17.52 17.10
N GLN A 134 -1.65 -17.69 17.99
CA GLN A 134 -0.73 -16.63 18.39
C GLN A 134 0.49 -16.63 17.48
N TRP A 135 0.66 -15.53 16.75
CA TRP A 135 1.64 -15.36 15.68
C TRP A 135 2.74 -14.39 16.09
N ASP A 136 3.80 -14.94 16.67
CA ASP A 136 5.05 -14.25 17.02
C ASP A 136 6.07 -14.37 15.87
N ALA A 137 5.61 -14.21 14.63
CA ALA A 137 6.45 -14.24 13.43
C ALA A 137 6.67 -12.82 12.88
N TRP A 138 7.72 -12.64 12.07
CA TRP A 138 8.11 -11.35 11.50
C TRP A 138 8.84 -11.55 10.19
N TYR A 139 8.85 -10.58 9.26
CA TYR A 139 9.19 -10.84 7.86
C TYR A 139 8.36 -12.00 7.26
N SER A 140 7.12 -12.13 7.74
CA SER A 140 6.33 -13.36 7.62
C SER A 140 5.22 -13.23 6.59
N LYS A 141 4.63 -14.37 6.23
CA LYS A 141 3.42 -14.44 5.41
C LYS A 141 2.47 -15.48 5.99
N ILE A 142 1.18 -15.16 6.04
CA ILE A 142 0.13 -16.15 6.28
C ILE A 142 -0.97 -15.94 5.25
N SER A 143 -1.30 -17.02 4.52
CA SER A 143 -2.12 -16.87 3.32
C SER A 143 -2.97 -18.09 2.97
N ARG A 144 -4.07 -17.84 2.24
CA ARG A 144 -4.90 -18.84 1.54
C ARG A 144 -5.59 -19.88 2.43
N MET A 145 -6.11 -19.48 3.58
CA MET A 145 -6.82 -20.38 4.50
C MET A 145 -7.97 -19.68 5.23
N THR A 146 -8.89 -20.46 5.79
CA THR A 146 -9.97 -19.99 6.65
C THR A 146 -9.64 -20.24 8.12
N PHE A 147 -9.86 -19.24 8.96
CA PHE A 147 -10.01 -19.37 10.41
C PHE A 147 -11.50 -19.36 10.75
N ASP A 148 -12.02 -20.50 11.23
CA ASP A 148 -13.40 -20.65 11.67
C ASP A 148 -13.46 -20.73 13.20
N GLY A 149 -13.92 -19.64 13.83
CA GLY A 149 -14.04 -19.54 15.27
C GLY A 149 -15.26 -20.26 15.87
N ARG A 150 -16.20 -20.74 15.04
CA ARG A 150 -17.46 -21.40 15.43
C ARG A 150 -18.31 -20.66 16.47
N GLY A 151 -18.20 -19.35 16.52
CA GLY A 151 -18.83 -18.49 17.53
C GLY A 151 -18.25 -18.66 18.94
N ARG A 152 -17.10 -19.33 19.07
CA ARG A 152 -16.45 -19.67 20.34
C ARG A 152 -15.09 -19.01 20.50
N ALA A 153 -14.33 -18.82 19.42
CA ALA A 153 -13.00 -18.22 19.49
C ALA A 153 -13.07 -16.74 19.90
N GLY A 154 -12.18 -16.33 20.81
CA GLY A 154 -11.99 -14.92 21.15
C GLY A 154 -11.19 -14.18 20.08
N VAL A 155 -10.12 -14.80 19.58
CA VAL A 155 -9.28 -14.23 18.51
C VAL A 155 -8.92 -15.32 17.51
N CYS A 156 -9.13 -15.10 16.21
CA CYS A 156 -8.64 -16.05 15.20
C CYS A 156 -7.12 -15.94 15.05
N LEU A 157 -6.61 -14.75 14.74
CA LEU A 157 -5.17 -14.49 14.55
C LEU A 157 -4.70 -13.31 15.40
N PHE A 158 -3.72 -13.55 16.26
CA PHE A 158 -3.12 -12.53 17.11
C PHE A 158 -1.64 -12.33 16.77
N TYR A 159 -1.22 -11.14 16.37
CA TYR A 159 0.19 -10.79 16.18
C TYR A 159 0.83 -10.35 17.51
N GLY A 160 1.90 -11.04 17.92
CA GLY A 160 2.68 -10.74 19.12
C GLY A 160 3.09 -11.98 19.94
N PRO A 161 3.87 -11.81 21.02
CA PRO A 161 4.05 -10.56 21.76
C PRO A 161 5.26 -9.73 21.34
N SER A 162 6.20 -10.29 20.58
CA SER A 162 7.41 -9.58 20.17
C SER A 162 7.11 -8.56 19.08
N PHE A 163 8.05 -7.65 18.82
CA PHE A 163 7.90 -6.71 17.71
C PHE A 163 7.98 -7.47 16.38
N SER A 164 7.07 -7.17 15.46
CA SER A 164 7.07 -7.72 14.11
C SER A 164 6.91 -6.63 13.06
N THR A 165 7.42 -6.92 11.85
CA THR A 165 7.55 -5.98 10.74
C THR A 165 7.58 -6.75 9.42
N TYR A 166 7.32 -6.07 8.30
CA TYR A 166 7.35 -6.65 6.95
C TYR A 166 6.50 -7.93 6.80
N ASN A 167 5.23 -7.87 7.24
CA ASN A 167 4.33 -9.02 7.23
C ASN A 167 3.25 -8.93 6.14
N GLU A 168 2.82 -10.09 5.65
CA GLU A 168 1.65 -10.22 4.76
C GLU A 168 0.60 -11.14 5.40
N THR A 169 -0.63 -10.66 5.48
CA THR A 169 -1.83 -11.42 5.84
C THR A 169 -2.78 -11.37 4.67
N SER A 170 -2.78 -12.38 3.80
CA SER A 170 -3.44 -12.31 2.50
C SER A 170 -4.38 -13.48 2.22
N ASP A 171 -5.44 -13.25 1.45
CA ASP A 171 -6.32 -14.32 0.96
C ASP A 171 -6.89 -15.21 2.09
N LEU A 172 -7.18 -14.62 3.25
CA LEU A 172 -7.73 -15.33 4.41
C LEU A 172 -9.23 -15.09 4.56
N ILE A 173 -9.91 -16.05 5.18
CA ILE A 173 -11.30 -15.85 5.67
C ILE A 173 -11.28 -16.00 7.19
N PHE A 174 -11.74 -14.99 7.90
CA PHE A 174 -12.01 -15.02 9.34
C PHE A 174 -13.51 -15.05 9.53
N ARG A 175 -14.04 -16.03 10.26
CA ARG A 175 -15.47 -16.09 10.53
C ARG A 175 -15.84 -16.54 11.93
N ASP A 176 -16.97 -16.03 12.40
CA ASP A 176 -17.65 -16.51 13.61
C ASP A 176 -16.73 -16.46 14.85
N ALA A 177 -16.15 -15.29 15.14
CA ALA A 177 -15.24 -15.07 16.27
C ALA A 177 -15.47 -13.69 16.90
N GLN A 178 -15.04 -13.49 18.15
CA GLN A 178 -15.09 -12.15 18.74
C GLN A 178 -14.18 -11.20 17.96
N ASN A 179 -12.92 -11.57 17.70
CA ASN A 179 -12.00 -10.79 16.87
C ASN A 179 -11.40 -11.66 15.75
N GLY A 180 -11.42 -11.16 14.51
CA GLY A 180 -10.77 -11.82 13.39
C GLY A 180 -9.24 -11.70 13.50
N LEU A 181 -8.73 -10.49 13.38
CA LEU A 181 -7.30 -10.19 13.37
C LEU A 181 -6.95 -9.12 14.39
N VAL A 182 -5.99 -9.41 15.27
CA VAL A 182 -5.55 -8.49 16.31
C VAL A 182 -4.06 -8.21 16.19
N PHE A 183 -3.71 -6.92 16.12
CA PHE A 183 -2.32 -6.44 16.12
C PHE A 183 -1.93 -5.95 17.52
N GLY A 184 -1.13 -6.79 18.19
CA GLY A 184 -0.61 -6.54 19.52
C GLY A 184 -1.67 -6.62 20.62
N GLY A 185 -1.22 -6.44 21.85
CA GLY A 185 -2.04 -6.30 23.04
C GLY A 185 -1.44 -5.26 23.99
N PRO A 186 -2.10 -4.99 25.13
CA PRO A 186 -1.66 -3.97 26.08
C PRO A 186 -0.24 -4.18 26.64
N GLN A 187 0.25 -5.43 26.63
CA GLN A 187 1.55 -5.83 27.17
C GLN A 187 2.51 -6.38 26.11
N THR A 188 2.19 -6.23 24.82
CA THR A 188 3.07 -6.66 23.73
C THR A 188 3.96 -5.52 23.26
N ALA A 189 4.94 -5.82 22.42
CA ALA A 189 5.58 -4.83 21.57
C ALA A 189 4.67 -4.44 20.39
N GLY A 190 5.11 -3.44 19.63
CA GLY A 190 4.41 -2.94 18.44
C GLY A 190 4.40 -3.94 17.28
N GLN A 191 3.37 -3.86 16.44
CA GLN A 191 3.25 -4.65 15.21
C GLN A 191 3.21 -3.67 14.04
N ALA A 192 4.33 -3.49 13.35
CA ALA A 192 4.48 -2.49 12.29
C ALA A 192 4.42 -3.14 10.91
N GLU A 193 4.15 -2.35 9.87
CA GLU A 193 4.36 -2.75 8.47
C GLU A 193 3.63 -4.06 8.10
N ASN A 194 2.32 -4.10 8.37
CA ASN A 194 1.49 -5.28 8.12
C ASN A 194 0.52 -5.00 6.97
N GLU A 195 0.68 -5.73 5.87
CA GLU A 195 -0.32 -5.74 4.82
C GLU A 195 -1.43 -6.75 5.12
N VAL A 196 -2.68 -6.32 5.00
CA VAL A 196 -3.88 -7.16 5.06
C VAL A 196 -4.58 -7.08 3.71
N LEU A 197 -4.48 -8.15 2.92
CA LEU A 197 -4.80 -8.12 1.48
C LEU A 197 -5.84 -9.17 1.10
N ARG A 198 -6.95 -8.75 0.48
CA ARG A 198 -8.00 -9.68 -0.04
C ARG A 198 -8.57 -10.63 1.02
N CYS A 199 -8.56 -10.20 2.29
CA CYS A 199 -9.11 -10.98 3.39
C CYS A 199 -10.63 -10.75 3.53
N ARG A 200 -11.33 -11.74 4.07
CA ARG A 200 -12.76 -11.65 4.38
C ARG A 200 -13.00 -11.80 5.87
N PHE A 201 -13.85 -10.96 6.44
CA PHE A 201 -14.24 -10.98 7.84
C PHE A 201 -15.76 -11.11 7.91
N LEU A 202 -16.24 -12.25 8.41
CA LEU A 202 -17.65 -12.62 8.35
C LEU A 202 -18.18 -12.86 9.76
N ARG A 203 -19.16 -12.07 10.19
CA ARG A 203 -19.82 -12.24 11.49
C ARG A 203 -18.85 -12.20 12.69
N CYS A 204 -17.81 -11.38 12.58
CA CYS A 204 -16.93 -11.08 13.72
C CYS A 204 -17.50 -9.95 14.58
N GLU A 205 -17.26 -9.90 15.89
CA GLU A 205 -17.58 -8.68 16.65
C GLU A 205 -16.65 -7.52 16.24
N THR A 206 -15.36 -7.80 16.06
CA THR A 206 -14.40 -6.91 15.40
C THR A 206 -13.65 -7.65 14.30
N GLY A 207 -13.63 -7.11 13.08
CA GLY A 207 -12.85 -7.69 11.98
C GLY A 207 -11.35 -7.59 12.24
N ILE A 208 -10.82 -6.36 12.21
CA ILE A 208 -9.42 -6.02 12.47
C ILE A 208 -9.35 -5.06 13.67
N GLN A 209 -8.44 -5.34 14.61
CA GLN A 209 -8.19 -4.49 15.76
C GLN A 209 -6.69 -4.23 15.99
N ALA A 210 -6.29 -2.97 16.14
CA ALA A 210 -4.98 -2.60 16.67
C ALA A 210 -5.10 -2.23 18.15
N VAL A 211 -4.24 -2.80 19.01
CA VAL A 211 -4.37 -2.67 20.48
C VAL A 211 -3.09 -2.15 21.16
N ASN A 212 -2.04 -1.87 20.39
CA ASN A 212 -0.77 -1.36 20.91
C ASN A 212 -0.38 -0.03 20.24
N TRP A 213 0.19 0.92 21.00
CA TRP A 213 0.61 2.25 20.50
C TRP A 213 1.57 2.19 19.32
N ASN A 214 2.44 1.17 19.31
CA ASN A 214 3.43 0.97 18.27
C ASN A 214 2.97 -0.06 17.23
N SER A 215 1.67 -0.41 17.22
CA SER A 215 1.08 -1.10 16.06
C SER A 215 0.76 -0.06 15.01
N MET A 216 1.69 0.12 14.08
CA MET A 216 1.67 1.21 13.10
C MET A 216 1.62 0.62 11.69
N ASP A 217 1.10 1.39 10.74
CA ASP A 217 1.23 1.07 9.32
C ASP A 217 0.59 -0.27 8.93
N ILE A 218 -0.64 -0.45 9.43
CA ILE A 218 -1.50 -1.56 9.02
C ILE A 218 -2.22 -1.16 7.74
N TRP A 219 -1.92 -1.81 6.63
CA TRP A 219 -2.47 -1.47 5.31
C TRP A 219 -3.54 -2.48 4.91
N VAL A 220 -4.82 -2.06 4.94
CA VAL A 220 -5.97 -2.93 4.68
C VAL A 220 -6.51 -2.68 3.27
N TRP A 221 -6.27 -3.64 2.39
CA TRP A 221 -6.54 -3.55 0.96
C TRP A 221 -7.49 -4.64 0.48
N TYR A 222 -8.47 -4.26 -0.34
CA TYR A 222 -9.36 -5.18 -1.06
C TYR A 222 -10.05 -6.21 -0.13
N CYS A 223 -10.30 -5.85 1.12
CA CYS A 223 -10.93 -6.75 2.08
C CYS A 223 -12.46 -6.64 2.03
N TRP A 224 -13.13 -7.73 2.38
CA TRP A 224 -14.58 -7.82 2.50
C TRP A 224 -14.97 -7.99 3.97
N PHE A 225 -15.85 -7.13 4.46
CA PHE A 225 -16.39 -7.23 5.81
C PHE A 225 -17.90 -7.35 5.74
N GLU A 226 -18.47 -8.37 6.38
CA GLU A 226 -19.90 -8.63 6.34
C GLU A 226 -20.44 -9.03 7.70
N ASP A 227 -21.50 -8.32 8.09
CA ASP A 227 -22.18 -8.52 9.37
C ASP A 227 -21.20 -8.49 10.54
N CYS A 228 -20.18 -7.64 10.48
CA CYS A 228 -19.29 -7.38 11.60
C CYS A 228 -19.93 -6.43 12.61
N GLY A 229 -19.50 -6.46 13.88
CA GLY A 229 -19.81 -5.39 14.83
C GLY A 229 -19.10 -4.10 14.38
N ARG A 230 -17.77 -4.11 14.50
CA ARG A 230 -16.85 -3.14 13.88
C ARG A 230 -16.01 -3.85 12.83
N SER A 231 -15.77 -3.23 11.68
CA SER A 231 -14.93 -3.85 10.65
C SER A 231 -13.44 -3.58 10.90
N ILE A 232 -13.01 -2.31 10.92
CA ILE A 232 -11.63 -1.92 11.25
C ILE A 232 -11.66 -0.95 12.43
N HIS A 233 -10.90 -1.25 13.47
CA HIS A 233 -10.88 -0.46 14.69
C HIS A 233 -9.45 -0.33 15.24
N ASN A 234 -9.09 0.84 15.77
CA ASN A 234 -7.97 0.93 16.67
C ASN A 234 -8.44 1.24 18.10
N VAL A 235 -7.93 0.46 19.05
CA VAL A 235 -7.87 0.86 20.45
C VAL A 235 -6.65 1.77 20.64
N MET A 236 -5.52 1.35 20.05
CA MET A 236 -4.26 2.06 19.95
C MET A 236 -3.61 1.78 18.58
N GLY A 237 -2.67 2.62 18.15
CA GLY A 237 -1.96 2.42 16.89
C GLY A 237 -2.62 3.05 15.67
N ASN A 238 -2.33 2.54 14.48
CA ASN A 238 -2.75 3.10 13.19
C ASN A 238 -3.22 2.05 12.18
N TRP A 239 -4.00 2.49 11.18
CA TRP A 239 -4.38 1.71 10.01
C TRP A 239 -4.69 2.62 8.81
N HIS A 240 -4.66 2.05 7.61
CA HIS A 240 -5.09 2.66 6.35
C HIS A 240 -6.07 1.71 5.64
N ALA A 241 -7.24 2.21 5.21
CA ALA A 241 -8.31 1.40 4.60
C ALA A 241 -8.55 1.79 3.14
N TRP A 242 -8.17 0.92 2.21
CA TRP A 242 -8.20 1.16 0.77
C TRP A 242 -8.98 0.10 -0.01
N HIS A 243 -9.91 0.52 -0.86
CA HIS A 243 -10.66 -0.36 -1.77
C HIS A 243 -11.38 -1.54 -1.08
N ASN A 244 -11.87 -1.34 0.15
CA ASN A 244 -12.60 -2.37 0.89
C ASN A 244 -14.11 -2.29 0.64
N VAL A 245 -14.78 -3.41 0.89
CA VAL A 245 -16.25 -3.50 0.88
C VAL A 245 -16.74 -3.81 2.28
N PHE A 246 -17.68 -3.00 2.77
CA PHE A 246 -18.31 -3.17 4.06
C PHE A 246 -19.82 -3.35 3.90
N ILE A 247 -20.33 -4.44 4.44
CA ILE A 247 -21.73 -4.83 4.31
C ILE A 247 -22.33 -4.98 5.71
N ARG A 248 -23.28 -4.10 6.03
CA ARG A 248 -24.13 -4.18 7.24
C ARG A 248 -23.33 -4.26 8.56
N SER A 249 -22.26 -3.48 8.69
CA SER A 249 -21.57 -3.36 9.99
C SER A 249 -22.54 -2.81 11.04
N ARG A 250 -22.67 -3.52 12.18
CA ARG A 250 -23.66 -3.20 13.23
C ARG A 250 -23.32 -1.92 14.00
N VAL A 251 -22.03 -1.59 14.10
CA VAL A 251 -21.51 -0.41 14.81
C VAL A 251 -20.88 0.57 13.82
N SER A 252 -19.78 0.18 13.16
CA SER A 252 -19.09 1.02 12.19
C SER A 252 -18.19 0.23 11.24
N ASP A 253 -17.95 0.77 10.04
CA ASP A 253 -17.00 0.18 9.11
C ASP A 253 -15.56 0.50 9.53
N VAL A 254 -15.27 1.76 9.78
CA VAL A 254 -13.99 2.19 10.34
C VAL A 254 -14.22 3.08 11.55
N SER A 255 -13.41 2.89 12.59
CA SER A 255 -13.51 3.70 13.80
C SER A 255 -12.18 3.81 14.53
N ILE A 256 -12.10 4.83 15.39
CA ILE A 256 -10.91 5.04 16.20
C ILE A 256 -11.18 5.26 17.68
N ALA A 257 -10.19 4.91 18.50
CA ALA A 257 -10.09 5.32 19.90
C ALA A 257 -8.81 6.12 20.19
N ASN A 258 -7.87 6.23 19.25
CA ASN A 258 -6.66 7.06 19.37
C ASN A 258 -6.31 7.74 18.04
N LEU A 259 -5.38 8.71 18.11
CA LEU A 259 -5.03 9.61 17.02
C LEU A 259 -3.68 9.25 16.40
N MET A 260 -3.64 9.14 15.07
CA MET A 260 -2.46 8.96 14.22
C MET A 260 -2.71 9.62 12.85
N VAL A 261 -2.05 9.21 11.77
CA VAL A 261 -2.37 9.64 10.41
C VAL A 261 -3.20 8.56 9.72
N PHE A 262 -4.42 8.84 9.30
CA PHE A 262 -5.29 7.83 8.69
C PHE A 262 -5.60 8.15 7.23
N SER A 263 -5.95 7.11 6.47
CA SER A 263 -6.51 7.28 5.12
C SER A 263 -7.61 6.27 4.86
N VAL A 264 -8.71 6.75 4.30
CA VAL A 264 -9.90 5.97 3.94
C VAL A 264 -10.20 6.26 2.47
N VAL A 265 -9.78 5.38 1.57
CA VAL A 265 -9.74 5.66 0.13
C VAL A 265 -10.49 4.60 -0.68
N ASN A 266 -11.42 5.04 -1.54
CA ASN A 266 -12.14 4.22 -2.52
C ASN A 266 -12.89 3.00 -1.93
N ASN A 267 -13.38 3.10 -0.70
CA ASN A 267 -14.16 2.03 -0.08
C ASN A 267 -15.65 2.12 -0.44
N VAL A 268 -16.35 0.99 -0.35
CA VAL A 268 -17.81 0.92 -0.52
C VAL A 268 -18.46 0.41 0.76
N SER A 269 -19.44 1.17 1.27
CA SER A 269 -20.23 0.83 2.46
C SER A 269 -21.69 0.68 2.08
N VAL A 270 -22.31 -0.46 2.43
CA VAL A 270 -23.72 -0.73 2.14
C VAL A 270 -24.44 -1.21 3.38
N GLY A 271 -25.45 -0.46 3.82
CA GLY A 271 -26.32 -0.85 4.93
C GLY A 271 -25.68 -0.82 6.32
N SER A 272 -24.42 -0.38 6.45
CA SER A 272 -23.76 -0.23 7.74
C SER A 272 -24.39 0.87 8.59
N ARG A 273 -24.29 0.77 9.91
CA ARG A 273 -24.80 1.80 10.83
C ARG A 273 -24.08 3.14 10.61
N CYS A 274 -22.76 3.10 10.58
CA CYS A 274 -21.90 4.24 10.35
C CYS A 274 -20.73 3.79 9.47
N PHE A 275 -20.36 4.58 8.47
CA PHE A 275 -19.17 4.30 7.67
C PHE A 275 -17.91 4.64 8.47
N LEU A 276 -17.81 5.87 8.96
CA LEU A 276 -16.64 6.34 9.71
C LEU A 276 -17.08 6.96 11.03
N ASP A 277 -16.64 6.35 12.14
CA ASP A 277 -16.98 6.79 13.49
C ASP A 277 -15.73 7.20 14.28
N PHE A 278 -15.44 8.50 14.25
CA PHE A 278 -14.37 9.12 15.04
C PHE A 278 -14.94 9.88 16.25
N SER A 279 -16.09 9.44 16.79
CA SER A 279 -16.77 10.10 17.92
C SER A 279 -16.10 9.92 19.29
N SER A 280 -14.83 9.51 19.34
CA SER A 280 -14.12 9.28 20.59
C SER A 280 -13.88 10.56 21.41
N GLY A 281 -14.16 11.75 20.85
CA GLY A 281 -14.15 13.03 21.57
C GLY A 281 -12.76 13.55 21.92
N HIS A 282 -11.73 13.12 21.19
CA HIS A 282 -10.36 13.59 21.43
C HIS A 282 -10.20 15.05 21.06
N THR A 283 -9.59 15.83 21.96
CA THR A 283 -9.30 17.27 21.74
C THR A 283 -8.08 17.51 20.85
N TRP A 284 -7.26 16.48 20.62
CA TRP A 284 -6.12 16.53 19.71
C TRP A 284 -6.54 16.17 18.29
N GLY A 285 -5.77 16.61 17.32
CA GLY A 285 -6.05 16.34 15.93
C GLY A 285 -5.38 15.05 15.44
N SER A 286 -5.94 14.48 14.39
CA SER A 286 -5.45 13.35 13.60
C SER A 286 -5.70 13.65 12.12
N PRO A 287 -4.66 13.96 11.32
CA PRO A 287 -4.86 14.28 9.92
C PRO A 287 -5.37 13.04 9.18
N THR A 288 -6.45 13.21 8.44
CA THR A 288 -7.15 12.10 7.79
C THR A 288 -7.55 12.45 6.37
N SER A 289 -7.10 11.61 5.41
CA SER A 289 -7.52 11.67 4.00
C SER A 289 -8.72 10.75 3.77
N ILE A 290 -9.85 11.29 3.31
CA ILE A 290 -11.09 10.56 3.07
C ILE A 290 -11.50 10.79 1.61
N THR A 291 -11.13 9.88 0.72
CA THR A 291 -11.20 10.12 -0.73
C THR A 291 -11.98 9.03 -1.47
N GLY A 292 -12.92 9.41 -2.33
CA GLY A 292 -13.53 8.51 -3.32
C GLY A 292 -14.41 7.39 -2.74
N ASN A 293 -14.84 7.48 -1.48
CA ASN A 293 -15.66 6.44 -0.87
C ASN A 293 -17.12 6.56 -1.31
N ARG A 294 -17.83 5.43 -1.40
CA ARG A 294 -19.26 5.37 -1.73
C ARG A 294 -20.04 4.72 -0.60
N ILE A 295 -20.92 5.51 0.02
CA ILE A 295 -21.71 5.12 1.17
C ILE A 295 -23.17 5.04 0.74
N VAL A 296 -23.78 3.87 0.95
CA VAL A 296 -25.10 3.51 0.44
C VAL A 296 -25.99 3.03 1.59
N ASP A 297 -27.07 3.77 1.79
CA ASP A 297 -28.15 3.49 2.73
C ASP A 297 -27.63 3.18 4.16
N PRO A 298 -26.89 4.12 4.80
CA PRO A 298 -26.44 3.96 6.18
C PRO A 298 -27.63 3.94 7.16
N THR A 299 -27.60 3.04 8.14
CA THR A 299 -28.74 2.76 9.05
C THR A 299 -28.75 3.60 10.32
N GLY A 300 -27.65 4.28 10.65
CA GLY A 300 -27.58 5.23 11.77
C GLY A 300 -28.00 6.66 11.39
N ASP A 301 -27.96 7.54 12.38
CA ASP A 301 -28.33 8.96 12.23
C ASP A 301 -27.32 9.75 11.39
N CYS A 302 -26.06 9.29 11.35
CA CYS A 302 -25.00 9.92 10.58
C CYS A 302 -24.10 8.86 9.93
N ALA A 303 -23.78 9.04 8.65
CA ALA A 303 -22.91 8.14 7.91
C ALA A 303 -21.42 8.31 8.27
N MET A 304 -21.01 9.55 8.56
CA MET A 304 -19.62 9.88 8.86
C MET A 304 -19.53 10.93 9.97
N VAL A 305 -18.81 10.62 11.03
CA VAL A 305 -18.66 11.45 12.22
C VAL A 305 -17.19 11.83 12.41
N LEU A 306 -16.87 13.12 12.28
CA LEU A 306 -15.50 13.66 12.30
C LEU A 306 -15.17 14.36 13.64
N ASP A 307 -15.49 13.72 14.75
CA ASP A 307 -15.52 14.33 16.10
C ASP A 307 -14.16 14.27 16.86
N ASN A 308 -13.07 14.59 16.17
CA ASN A 308 -11.77 14.98 16.76
C ASN A 308 -11.27 16.25 16.09
N ALA A 309 -10.14 16.85 16.50
CA ALA A 309 -9.70 18.14 15.94
C ALA A 309 -9.12 18.11 14.50
N GLY A 310 -9.24 16.99 13.78
CA GLY A 310 -8.78 16.84 12.39
C GLY A 310 -7.27 17.11 12.23
N PRO A 311 -6.80 17.70 11.13
CA PRO A 311 -7.58 18.22 10.01
C PRO A 311 -8.08 17.12 9.06
N TYR A 312 -9.21 17.36 8.39
CA TYR A 312 -9.79 16.41 7.44
C TYR A 312 -9.74 16.94 6.02
N LEU A 313 -9.35 16.08 5.07
CA LEU A 313 -9.53 16.31 3.64
C LEU A 313 -10.52 15.28 3.10
N VAL A 314 -11.68 15.73 2.65
CA VAL A 314 -12.82 14.88 2.25
C VAL A 314 -13.14 15.12 0.78
N VAL A 315 -12.70 14.23 -0.09
CA VAL A 315 -12.66 14.46 -1.55
C VAL A 315 -13.45 13.40 -2.32
N ASP A 316 -14.33 13.83 -3.22
CA ASP A 316 -15.07 12.98 -4.17
C ASP A 316 -15.85 11.81 -3.57
N ASN A 317 -16.30 11.92 -2.32
CA ASN A 317 -17.11 10.89 -1.69
C ASN A 317 -18.58 11.00 -2.15
N GLN A 318 -19.26 9.86 -2.23
CA GLN A 318 -20.65 9.74 -2.66
C GLN A 318 -21.50 9.20 -1.50
N PHE A 319 -22.59 9.90 -1.18
CA PHE A 319 -23.48 9.58 -0.09
C PHE A 319 -24.91 9.42 -0.58
N ARG A 320 -25.35 8.16 -0.75
CA ARG A 320 -26.77 7.81 -0.87
C ARG A 320 -27.31 7.54 0.53
N ILE A 321 -28.02 8.51 1.07
CA ILE A 321 -28.50 8.50 2.46
C ILE A 321 -30.03 8.44 2.54
N ARG A 322 -30.53 7.86 3.63
CA ARG A 322 -31.96 7.78 3.93
C ARG A 322 -32.51 9.12 4.40
N PRO A 323 -33.83 9.36 4.27
CA PRO A 323 -34.46 10.54 4.87
C PRO A 323 -34.13 10.68 6.35
N ASN A 324 -33.86 11.90 6.80
CA ASN A 324 -33.47 12.25 8.17
C ASN A 324 -32.09 11.71 8.64
N THR A 325 -31.31 11.07 7.77
CA THR A 325 -29.91 10.74 8.04
C THR A 325 -29.00 11.88 7.56
N ARG A 326 -27.92 12.18 8.29
CA ARG A 326 -26.84 13.06 7.83
C ARG A 326 -25.75 12.26 7.13
N ALA A 327 -25.19 12.77 6.04
CA ALA A 327 -23.99 12.22 5.43
C ALA A 327 -22.76 12.46 6.30
N ILE A 328 -22.55 13.71 6.72
CA ILE A 328 -21.34 14.12 7.43
C ILE A 328 -21.71 14.97 8.62
N ARG A 329 -21.15 14.63 9.78
CA ARG A 329 -21.04 15.52 10.93
C ARG A 329 -19.61 16.00 11.03
N MET A 330 -19.43 17.29 10.73
CA MET A 330 -18.12 17.93 10.64
C MET A 330 -17.38 17.99 11.98
N THR A 331 -16.05 18.11 11.92
CA THR A 331 -15.26 18.45 13.10
C THR A 331 -15.55 19.87 13.58
N TRP A 332 -15.29 20.15 14.86
CA TRP A 332 -15.25 21.50 15.41
C TRP A 332 -13.98 22.29 15.01
N ALA A 333 -12.98 21.66 14.39
CA ALA A 333 -11.70 22.26 14.02
C ALA A 333 -11.59 22.50 12.49
N ASP A 334 -10.50 22.09 11.84
CA ASP A 334 -10.21 22.38 10.43
C ASP A 334 -10.57 21.23 9.48
N GLN A 335 -11.20 21.54 8.35
CA GLN A 335 -11.48 20.56 7.30
C GLN A 335 -11.64 21.20 5.92
N THR A 336 -11.47 20.42 4.86
CA THR A 336 -11.75 20.83 3.48
C THR A 336 -12.48 19.71 2.75
N LEU A 337 -13.59 20.07 2.14
CA LEU A 337 -14.47 19.17 1.40
C LEU A 337 -14.46 19.58 -0.08
N VAL A 338 -14.19 18.64 -0.99
CA VAL A 338 -14.07 18.91 -2.42
C VAL A 338 -14.82 17.84 -3.22
N GLY A 339 -15.77 18.24 -4.06
CA GLY A 339 -16.36 17.35 -5.07
C GLY A 339 -17.32 16.27 -4.54
N ASN A 340 -17.66 16.27 -3.25
CA ASN A 340 -18.57 15.26 -2.68
C ASN A 340 -19.99 15.40 -3.24
N ALA A 341 -20.70 14.27 -3.31
CA ALA A 341 -22.07 14.17 -3.82
C ALA A 341 -23.02 13.57 -2.78
N TYR A 342 -24.22 14.15 -2.66
CA TYR A 342 -25.23 13.78 -1.66
C TYR A 342 -26.60 13.58 -2.31
N THR A 343 -27.43 12.67 -1.80
CA THR A 343 -28.78 12.42 -2.36
C THR A 343 -29.89 13.30 -1.79
N GLN A 344 -29.56 14.22 -0.88
CA GLN A 344 -30.50 15.16 -0.28
C GLN A 344 -29.79 16.45 0.12
N ASP A 345 -30.55 17.53 0.25
CA ASP A 345 -30.11 18.77 0.86
C ASP A 345 -29.81 18.59 2.36
N ASP A 346 -29.10 19.56 2.94
CA ASP A 346 -28.75 19.58 4.37
C ASP A 346 -28.06 18.26 4.83
N ALA A 347 -27.37 17.57 3.92
CA ALA A 347 -26.70 16.31 4.22
C ALA A 347 -25.50 16.47 5.16
N VAL A 348 -24.98 17.69 5.30
CA VAL A 348 -23.76 17.99 6.05
C VAL A 348 -24.13 18.87 7.24
N GLU A 349 -23.90 18.36 8.45
CA GLU A 349 -23.95 19.18 9.66
C GLU A 349 -22.66 19.99 9.77
N GLU A 350 -22.76 21.28 9.46
CA GLU A 350 -21.62 22.20 9.42
C GLU A 350 -21.15 22.58 10.82
N ARG A 351 -19.84 22.44 11.05
CA ARG A 351 -19.15 22.77 12.31
C ARG A 351 -17.74 23.24 12.02
N GLY A 352 -17.16 24.00 12.95
CA GLY A 352 -15.76 24.41 12.89
C GLY A 352 -15.40 25.31 11.71
N ARG A 353 -14.15 25.24 11.27
CA ARG A 353 -13.60 25.96 10.13
C ARG A 353 -13.52 25.02 8.94
N PHE A 354 -14.16 25.39 7.85
CA PHE A 354 -14.22 24.53 6.68
C PHE A 354 -14.20 25.32 5.38
N ARG A 355 -13.85 24.63 4.30
CA ARG A 355 -14.01 25.08 2.91
C ARG A 355 -14.68 23.96 2.13
N ARG A 356 -15.76 24.29 1.42
CA ARG A 356 -16.55 23.35 0.60
C ARG A 356 -16.46 23.80 -0.85
N ILE A 357 -15.99 22.93 -1.74
CA ILE A 357 -15.70 23.26 -3.14
C ILE A 357 -16.39 22.26 -4.05
N ALA A 358 -17.16 22.76 -5.02
CA ALA A 358 -17.77 21.94 -6.08
C ALA A 358 -18.59 20.71 -5.58
N GLU A 359 -19.22 20.83 -4.42
CA GLU A 359 -20.12 19.79 -3.91
C GLU A 359 -21.49 19.84 -4.59
N ARG A 360 -22.16 18.70 -4.66
CA ARG A 360 -23.42 18.57 -5.42
C ARG A 360 -24.47 17.74 -4.69
N VAL A 361 -25.72 18.13 -4.86
CA VAL A 361 -26.88 17.28 -4.56
C VAL A 361 -27.30 16.61 -5.86
N VAL A 362 -27.49 15.30 -5.81
CA VAL A 362 -27.78 14.42 -6.96
C VAL A 362 -29.01 13.55 -6.66
N SER A 363 -29.65 13.01 -7.69
CA SER A 363 -30.72 12.04 -7.48
C SER A 363 -30.16 10.69 -6.99
N PRO A 364 -30.92 9.90 -6.21
CA PRO A 364 -30.43 8.62 -5.67
C PRO A 364 -29.92 7.62 -6.72
N ASP A 365 -30.50 7.63 -7.93
CA ASP A 365 -30.10 6.76 -9.05
C ASP A 365 -28.74 7.11 -9.66
N GLN A 366 -28.20 8.32 -9.40
CA GLN A 366 -26.85 8.71 -9.84
C GLN A 366 -25.75 8.12 -8.94
N ILE A 367 -26.10 7.59 -7.76
CA ILE A 367 -25.17 6.89 -6.87
C ILE A 367 -25.54 5.40 -6.89
N SER A 368 -24.73 4.63 -7.60
CA SER A 368 -24.88 3.18 -7.77
C SER A 368 -24.79 2.44 -6.44
N ASP A 369 -25.64 1.44 -6.25
CA ASP A 369 -25.55 0.43 -5.19
C ASP A 369 -24.88 -0.88 -5.62
N ALA A 370 -24.54 -1.01 -6.90
CA ALA A 370 -23.77 -2.15 -7.38
C ALA A 370 -22.45 -2.27 -6.59
N LEU A 371 -22.24 -3.42 -5.97
CA LEU A 371 -21.00 -3.72 -5.25
C LEU A 371 -19.83 -3.79 -6.25
N PRO A 372 -18.64 -3.28 -5.88
CA PRO A 372 -17.47 -3.44 -6.73
C PRO A 372 -17.04 -4.91 -6.74
N GLU A 373 -16.48 -5.34 -7.87
CA GLU A 373 -15.76 -6.61 -7.91
C GLU A 373 -14.39 -6.38 -7.27
N LEU A 374 -14.12 -7.10 -6.18
CA LEU A 374 -12.80 -7.10 -5.58
C LEU A 374 -11.90 -8.09 -6.31
N PRO A 375 -10.59 -7.84 -6.39
CA PRO A 375 -9.65 -8.82 -6.89
C PRO A 375 -9.82 -10.19 -6.25
N SER A 376 -9.92 -11.23 -7.07
CA SER A 376 -10.08 -12.60 -6.60
C SER A 376 -8.81 -13.11 -5.93
N VAL A 377 -8.97 -14.08 -5.04
CA VAL A 377 -7.85 -14.90 -4.55
C VAL A 377 -7.12 -15.50 -5.76
N PRO A 378 -5.79 -15.34 -5.87
CA PRO A 378 -5.04 -15.84 -7.03
C PRO A 378 -5.32 -17.33 -7.26
N PRO A 379 -5.76 -17.74 -8.45
CA PRO A 379 -6.01 -19.15 -8.72
C PRO A 379 -4.69 -19.93 -8.63
N ARG A 380 -4.76 -21.14 -8.06
CA ARG A 380 -3.64 -22.07 -8.10
C ARG A 380 -3.45 -22.57 -9.54
N LYS A 381 -2.27 -22.38 -10.11
CA LYS A 381 -1.92 -22.87 -11.45
C LYS A 381 -0.83 -23.93 -11.35
N THR A 382 -1.02 -25.04 -12.06
CA THR A 382 0.02 -26.05 -12.23
C THR A 382 0.96 -25.60 -13.33
N ARG A 383 2.01 -24.87 -12.96
CA ARG A 383 3.10 -24.48 -13.86
C ARG A 383 4.22 -25.51 -13.82
N ARG A 384 5.02 -25.56 -14.88
CA ARG A 384 6.30 -26.29 -14.83
C ARG A 384 7.23 -25.58 -13.86
N ILE A 385 7.73 -26.31 -12.87
CA ILE A 385 8.71 -25.82 -11.90
C ILE A 385 10.10 -26.33 -12.32
N ILE A 386 11.03 -25.41 -12.53
CA ILE A 386 12.45 -25.65 -12.69
C ILE A 386 13.08 -25.38 -11.32
N GLU A 387 13.29 -26.45 -10.57
CA GLU A 387 13.89 -26.39 -9.23
C GLU A 387 15.39 -26.12 -9.34
N VAL A 388 15.85 -25.02 -8.76
CA VAL A 388 17.28 -24.73 -8.63
C VAL A 388 17.86 -25.60 -7.50
N PRO A 389 18.99 -26.29 -7.72
CA PRO A 389 19.62 -27.09 -6.68
C PRO A 389 20.04 -26.25 -5.46
N PRO A 390 19.96 -26.78 -4.22
CA PRO A 390 20.57 -26.15 -3.06
C PRO A 390 22.06 -25.88 -3.31
N ASN A 391 22.55 -24.71 -2.92
CA ASN A 391 23.94 -24.25 -3.16
C ASN A 391 24.31 -24.07 -4.64
N ALA A 392 23.34 -23.90 -5.54
CA ALA A 392 23.57 -23.59 -6.95
C ALA A 392 24.49 -22.39 -7.15
N SER A 393 25.34 -22.48 -8.18
CA SER A 393 26.15 -21.34 -8.62
C SER A 393 25.30 -20.33 -9.42
N ALA A 394 25.86 -19.14 -9.65
CA ALA A 394 25.24 -18.16 -10.55
C ALA A 394 24.99 -18.74 -11.96
N GLU A 395 25.85 -19.62 -12.45
CA GLU A 395 25.69 -20.28 -13.76
C GLU A 395 24.50 -21.25 -13.76
N ASP A 396 24.29 -22.00 -12.68
CA ASP A 396 23.17 -22.94 -12.57
C ASP A 396 21.83 -22.21 -12.51
N ILE A 397 21.77 -21.10 -11.76
CA ILE A 397 20.58 -20.24 -11.70
C ILE A 397 20.32 -19.61 -13.07
N GLN A 398 21.36 -19.10 -13.74
CA GLN A 398 21.20 -18.52 -15.08
C GLN A 398 20.71 -19.57 -16.09
N LYS A 399 21.23 -20.80 -16.06
CA LYS A 399 20.74 -21.90 -16.92
C LYS A 399 19.25 -22.18 -16.70
N ALA A 400 18.77 -22.14 -15.46
CA ALA A 400 17.36 -22.31 -15.15
C ALA A 400 16.51 -21.16 -15.72
N ILE A 401 17.00 -19.91 -15.61
CA ILE A 401 16.36 -18.73 -16.23
C ILE A 401 16.32 -18.85 -17.76
N ASP A 402 17.44 -19.23 -18.39
CA ASP A 402 17.54 -19.37 -19.84
C ASP A 402 16.61 -20.48 -20.35
N GLN A 403 16.52 -21.59 -19.63
CA GLN A 403 15.59 -22.68 -19.93
C GLN A 403 14.13 -22.21 -19.81
N ALA A 404 13.79 -21.49 -18.75
CA ALA A 404 12.45 -20.93 -18.57
C ALA A 404 12.09 -19.91 -19.67
N ALA A 405 13.02 -19.05 -20.05
CA ALA A 405 12.83 -18.03 -21.06
C ALA A 405 12.53 -18.60 -22.47
N GLN A 406 12.89 -19.86 -22.74
CA GLN A 406 12.55 -20.56 -23.98
C GLN A 406 11.08 -21.04 -24.03
N MET A 407 10.34 -20.94 -22.93
CA MET A 407 8.98 -21.48 -22.78
C MET A 407 7.91 -20.38 -22.77
N VAL A 408 8.04 -19.41 -23.68
CA VAL A 408 7.12 -18.27 -23.78
C VAL A 408 5.67 -18.74 -23.93
N GLY A 409 4.76 -18.21 -23.11
CA GLY A 409 3.35 -18.60 -23.06
C GLY A 409 3.04 -19.75 -22.11
N GLU A 410 4.04 -20.52 -21.67
CA GLU A 410 3.87 -21.54 -20.62
C GLU A 410 4.03 -20.96 -19.22
N ARG A 411 4.72 -19.81 -19.10
CA ARG A 411 4.97 -19.09 -17.85
C ARG A 411 5.58 -19.99 -16.74
N PRO A 412 6.69 -20.71 -17.02
CA PRO A 412 7.31 -21.59 -16.04
C PRO A 412 7.82 -20.84 -14.80
N VAL A 413 8.01 -21.58 -13.71
CA VAL A 413 8.56 -21.11 -12.45
C VAL A 413 10.01 -21.55 -12.35
N VAL A 414 10.93 -20.62 -12.22
CA VAL A 414 12.28 -20.87 -11.71
C VAL A 414 12.21 -20.71 -10.20
N HIS A 415 12.25 -21.83 -9.49
CA HIS A 415 12.14 -21.85 -8.04
C HIS A 415 13.53 -21.94 -7.42
N ILE A 416 13.90 -20.95 -6.62
CA ILE A 416 15.15 -20.90 -5.86
C ILE A 416 14.81 -21.20 -4.40
N PRO A 417 15.09 -22.42 -3.90
CA PRO A 417 14.70 -22.78 -2.54
C PRO A 417 15.48 -21.99 -1.50
N MET A 418 14.99 -22.01 -0.25
CA MET A 418 15.64 -21.43 0.92
C MET A 418 17.15 -21.70 0.92
N GLY A 419 17.95 -20.64 1.06
CA GLY A 419 19.41 -20.72 1.00
C GLY A 419 20.07 -19.37 0.76
N VAL A 420 21.41 -19.35 0.89
CA VAL A 420 22.25 -18.20 0.58
C VAL A 420 23.11 -18.51 -0.64
N TYR A 421 22.85 -17.81 -1.74
CA TYR A 421 23.48 -18.06 -3.04
C TYR A 421 24.47 -16.94 -3.35
N GLN A 422 25.72 -17.31 -3.62
CA GLN A 422 26.77 -16.36 -4.01
C GLN A 422 26.73 -16.16 -5.53
N ILE A 423 26.57 -14.90 -5.96
CA ILE A 423 26.34 -14.53 -7.35
C ILE A 423 27.46 -13.63 -7.84
N ASP A 424 28.36 -14.19 -8.64
CA ASP A 424 29.56 -13.53 -9.16
C ASP A 424 29.35 -12.86 -10.53
N ARG A 425 28.19 -13.06 -11.14
CA ARG A 425 27.78 -12.52 -12.43
C ARG A 425 26.29 -12.19 -12.46
N THR A 426 25.91 -11.21 -13.28
CA THR A 426 24.51 -10.76 -13.39
C THR A 426 23.59 -11.90 -13.83
N LEU A 427 22.51 -12.11 -13.09
CA LEU A 427 21.40 -12.96 -13.50
C LEU A 427 20.49 -12.14 -14.43
N VAL A 428 20.46 -12.51 -15.71
CA VAL A 428 19.73 -11.79 -16.75
C VAL A 428 18.45 -12.54 -17.09
N ILE A 429 17.31 -11.88 -16.91
CA ILE A 429 16.04 -12.30 -17.50
C ILE A 429 15.95 -11.64 -18.89
N PRO A 430 16.01 -12.42 -19.98
CA PRO A 430 16.15 -11.86 -21.32
C PRO A 430 14.86 -11.18 -21.81
N PRO A 431 14.97 -10.30 -22.83
CA PRO A 431 13.81 -9.76 -23.53
C PRO A 431 12.87 -10.84 -24.07
N GLY A 432 11.57 -10.59 -24.04
CA GLY A 432 10.52 -11.50 -24.51
C GLY A 432 10.21 -12.65 -23.55
N ALA A 433 10.89 -12.76 -22.40
CA ALA A 433 10.64 -13.81 -21.44
C ALA A 433 9.22 -13.74 -20.86
N ASP A 434 8.60 -14.91 -20.68
CA ASP A 434 7.39 -15.10 -19.89
C ASP A 434 7.68 -16.17 -18.83
N LEU A 435 8.05 -15.72 -17.62
CA LEU A 435 8.47 -16.61 -16.53
C LEU A 435 8.26 -15.98 -15.16
N GLN A 436 8.40 -16.81 -14.13
CA GLN A 436 8.32 -16.44 -12.72
C GLN A 436 9.61 -16.84 -12.01
N LEU A 437 10.25 -15.91 -11.31
CA LEU A 437 11.40 -16.18 -10.43
C LEU A 437 10.91 -16.12 -8.98
N VAL A 438 10.87 -17.27 -8.31
CA VAL A 438 10.21 -17.44 -7.00
C VAL A 438 11.21 -17.98 -5.99
N GLY A 439 11.26 -17.38 -4.81
CA GLY A 439 11.95 -17.92 -3.64
C GLY A 439 11.00 -18.38 -2.53
N ASP A 440 11.58 -18.84 -1.44
CA ASP A 440 10.89 -19.32 -0.22
C ASP A 440 10.68 -18.24 0.87
N GLY A 441 10.96 -16.97 0.55
CA GLY A 441 10.73 -15.81 1.42
C GLY A 441 11.80 -14.73 1.26
N ALA A 442 11.43 -13.49 1.60
CA ALA A 442 12.29 -12.31 1.40
C ALA A 442 13.20 -11.97 2.60
N SER A 443 13.22 -12.80 3.65
CA SER A 443 14.01 -12.54 4.86
C SER A 443 15.49 -12.91 4.67
N GLU A 444 16.34 -12.58 5.65
CA GLU A 444 17.77 -12.91 5.60
C GLU A 444 18.09 -14.41 5.75
N VAL A 445 17.11 -15.22 6.18
CA VAL A 445 17.24 -16.68 6.38
C VAL A 445 16.41 -17.50 5.38
N ALA A 446 15.64 -16.85 4.51
CA ALA A 446 14.84 -17.51 3.49
C ALA A 446 15.63 -17.66 2.18
N THR A 447 15.22 -17.04 1.07
CA THR A 447 15.95 -17.11 -0.21
C THR A 447 16.76 -15.84 -0.44
N ARG A 448 18.08 -15.94 -0.28
CA ARG A 448 18.99 -14.77 -0.33
C ARG A 448 20.02 -14.91 -1.44
N LEU A 449 20.00 -13.98 -2.39
CA LEU A 449 20.99 -13.84 -3.45
C LEU A 449 22.00 -12.75 -3.05
N VAL A 450 23.29 -13.08 -3.03
CA VAL A 450 24.36 -12.19 -2.56
C VAL A 450 25.37 -11.95 -3.67
N TRP A 451 25.51 -10.70 -4.08
CA TRP A 451 26.48 -10.30 -5.11
C TRP A 451 27.92 -10.41 -4.60
N THR A 452 28.77 -11.09 -5.35
CA THR A 452 30.22 -11.22 -5.12
C THR A 452 31.06 -10.75 -6.30
N GLY A 453 30.43 -10.30 -7.38
CA GLY A 453 31.09 -9.80 -8.58
C GLY A 453 31.63 -8.37 -8.48
N SER A 454 31.84 -7.74 -9.64
CA SER A 454 32.35 -6.37 -9.74
C SER A 454 31.43 -5.33 -9.06
N PRO A 455 31.97 -4.29 -8.41
CA PRO A 455 31.18 -3.18 -7.85
C PRO A 455 30.31 -2.43 -8.88
N ASP A 456 30.72 -2.41 -10.16
CA ASP A 456 29.97 -1.76 -11.24
C ASP A 456 28.88 -2.67 -11.85
N GLY A 457 28.70 -3.87 -11.29
CA GLY A 457 27.75 -4.85 -11.79
C GLY A 457 26.30 -4.61 -11.36
N CYS A 458 25.47 -5.60 -11.63
CA CYS A 458 24.10 -5.69 -11.16
C CYS A 458 23.78 -7.15 -10.83
N LEU A 459 23.09 -7.41 -9.71
CA LEU A 459 22.74 -8.76 -9.28
C LEU A 459 21.67 -9.38 -10.18
N VAL A 460 20.49 -8.75 -10.29
CA VAL A 460 19.41 -9.20 -11.18
C VAL A 460 19.08 -8.11 -12.21
N HIS A 461 19.04 -8.49 -13.49
CA HIS A 461 18.67 -7.60 -14.59
C HIS A 461 17.47 -8.15 -15.36
N ILE A 462 16.35 -7.44 -15.32
CA ILE A 462 15.19 -7.68 -16.19
C ILE A 462 15.33 -6.79 -17.41
N ALA A 463 15.77 -7.37 -18.54
CA ALA A 463 16.21 -6.60 -19.71
C ALA A 463 15.07 -6.06 -20.61
N GLY A 464 13.81 -6.41 -20.33
CA GLY A 464 12.57 -5.94 -21.00
C GLY A 464 12.52 -6.13 -22.53
N PRO A 465 11.37 -5.98 -23.21
CA PRO A 465 9.99 -6.21 -22.72
C PRO A 465 9.78 -7.66 -22.25
N GLY A 466 8.68 -7.99 -21.57
CA GLY A 466 8.37 -9.36 -21.13
C GLY A 466 7.17 -9.47 -20.18
N GLN A 467 6.87 -10.69 -19.76
CA GLN A 467 5.85 -11.04 -18.76
C GLN A 467 6.56 -11.72 -17.58
N VAL A 468 7.08 -10.92 -16.65
CA VAL A 468 8.03 -11.39 -15.65
C VAL A 468 7.51 -11.12 -14.24
N SER A 469 7.64 -12.09 -13.34
CA SER A 469 7.45 -11.82 -11.91
C SER A 469 8.64 -12.25 -11.06
N LEU A 470 8.98 -11.43 -10.07
CA LEU A 470 9.92 -11.74 -9.00
C LEU A 470 9.13 -11.83 -7.69
N GLN A 471 9.32 -12.92 -6.95
CA GLN A 471 8.56 -13.13 -5.71
C GLN A 471 9.39 -13.77 -4.61
N ASP A 472 9.23 -13.26 -3.37
CA ASP A 472 9.72 -13.88 -2.14
C ASP A 472 11.26 -14.08 -2.15
N LEU A 473 12.00 -12.98 -2.41
CA LEU A 473 13.46 -12.96 -2.57
C LEU A 473 14.13 -11.85 -1.76
N HIS A 474 15.31 -12.12 -1.22
CA HIS A 474 16.24 -11.11 -0.70
C HIS A 474 17.43 -10.93 -1.67
N LEU A 475 17.48 -9.77 -2.31
CA LEU A 475 18.54 -9.32 -3.21
C LEU A 475 19.56 -8.45 -2.45
N ASN A 476 20.75 -8.98 -2.19
CA ASN A 476 21.86 -8.22 -1.59
C ASN A 476 22.89 -7.89 -2.68
N GLY A 477 22.85 -6.67 -3.18
CA GLY A 477 23.73 -6.17 -4.24
C GLY A 477 25.17 -5.93 -3.80
N GLY A 478 25.52 -6.05 -2.52
CA GLY A 478 26.87 -5.74 -2.05
C GLY A 478 27.26 -4.32 -2.43
N ARG A 479 28.33 -4.10 -3.21
CA ARG A 479 28.69 -2.77 -3.74
C ARG A 479 28.07 -2.44 -5.11
N ALA A 480 27.34 -3.37 -5.70
CA ALA A 480 26.66 -3.27 -6.99
C ALA A 480 25.17 -2.99 -6.82
N SER A 481 24.46 -2.69 -7.91
CA SER A 481 23.00 -2.59 -7.88
C SER A 481 22.34 -3.96 -7.66
N ALA A 482 21.32 -3.99 -6.81
CA ALA A 482 20.59 -5.23 -6.52
C ALA A 482 19.62 -5.61 -7.65
N LEU A 483 18.96 -4.61 -8.26
CA LEU A 483 17.99 -4.84 -9.32
C LEU A 483 18.02 -3.74 -10.37
N LEU A 484 18.14 -4.13 -11.63
CA LEU A 484 17.90 -3.28 -12.79
C LEU A 484 16.68 -3.81 -13.56
N VAL A 485 15.74 -2.91 -13.85
CA VAL A 485 14.58 -3.19 -14.69
C VAL A 485 14.55 -2.24 -15.86
N GLU A 486 14.59 -2.80 -17.06
CA GLU A 486 14.37 -2.06 -18.30
C GLU A 486 12.91 -2.29 -18.74
N LEU A 487 12.17 -1.20 -18.91
CA LEU A 487 10.73 -1.20 -19.19
C LEU A 487 10.47 -0.32 -20.42
N PRO A 488 9.73 -0.77 -21.46
CA PRO A 488 9.30 0.13 -22.52
C PRO A 488 8.43 1.25 -21.94
N ASP A 489 8.67 2.51 -22.35
CA ASP A 489 7.88 3.68 -21.93
C ASP A 489 6.69 3.89 -22.86
N ASP A 490 5.74 2.96 -22.83
CA ASP A 490 4.48 3.02 -23.56
C ASP A 490 3.29 2.69 -22.65
N ALA A 491 2.08 3.06 -23.10
CA ALA A 491 0.85 2.91 -22.32
C ALA A 491 0.43 1.44 -22.05
N ASN A 492 1.05 0.46 -22.72
CA ASN A 492 0.78 -0.97 -22.54
C ASN A 492 1.81 -1.63 -21.61
N SER A 493 2.78 -0.86 -21.13
CA SER A 493 3.84 -1.35 -20.26
C SER A 493 3.60 -0.94 -18.83
N ARG A 494 3.73 -1.91 -17.91
CA ARG A 494 3.55 -1.67 -16.49
C ARG A 494 4.55 -2.42 -15.62
N LEU A 495 4.95 -1.75 -14.55
CA LEU A 495 5.67 -2.32 -13.41
C LEU A 495 4.82 -2.12 -12.16
N LEU A 496 4.41 -3.23 -11.55
CA LEU A 496 3.62 -3.25 -10.32
C LEU A 496 4.46 -3.93 -9.24
N ALA A 497 4.85 -3.17 -8.22
CA ALA A 497 5.67 -3.66 -7.11
C ALA A 497 4.87 -3.64 -5.81
N ASP A 498 4.77 -4.77 -5.14
CA ASP A 498 4.02 -4.98 -3.92
C ASP A 498 4.94 -5.52 -2.83
N GLN A 499 4.95 -4.86 -1.67
CA GLN A 499 5.92 -5.10 -0.60
C GLN A 499 7.38 -5.15 -1.10
N LEU A 500 7.74 -4.25 -2.03
CA LEU A 500 9.16 -4.05 -2.37
C LEU A 500 9.81 -3.22 -1.25
N ASN A 501 10.84 -3.76 -0.61
CA ASN A 501 11.66 -3.06 0.37
C ASN A 501 13.00 -2.66 -0.26
N VAL A 502 13.30 -1.36 -0.35
CA VAL A 502 14.53 -0.85 -0.95
C VAL A 502 15.32 -0.03 0.04
N THR A 503 16.49 -0.53 0.41
CA THR A 503 17.41 0.16 1.32
C THR A 503 18.69 0.56 0.59
N GLY A 504 19.03 1.85 0.69
CA GLY A 504 20.23 2.46 0.14
C GLY A 504 21.48 2.24 0.99
N SER A 505 22.59 2.83 0.56
CA SER A 505 23.89 2.74 1.23
C SER A 505 23.95 3.62 2.49
N SER A 506 24.57 3.10 3.54
CA SER A 506 24.92 3.88 4.74
C SER A 506 26.21 4.69 4.56
N SER A 507 26.93 4.50 3.45
CA SER A 507 28.18 5.21 3.15
C SER A 507 27.91 6.47 2.33
N ILE A 508 28.50 7.60 2.73
CA ILE A 508 28.50 8.83 1.94
C ILE A 508 29.60 8.71 0.89
N HIS A 509 29.28 8.98 -0.37
CA HIS A 509 30.26 9.08 -1.45
C HIS A 509 30.59 10.55 -1.71
N GLU A 510 31.89 10.88 -1.89
CA GLU A 510 32.37 12.27 -1.95
C GLU A 510 31.77 13.11 -3.09
N ASP A 511 31.27 12.47 -4.17
CA ASP A 511 30.81 13.16 -5.39
C ASP A 511 29.28 13.15 -5.64
N ASP A 512 28.50 12.30 -4.95
CA ASP A 512 27.02 12.26 -5.06
C ASP A 512 26.41 11.41 -3.93
N LEU A 513 25.17 11.73 -3.53
CA LEU A 513 24.45 10.92 -2.55
C LEU A 513 23.96 9.62 -3.20
N PRO A 514 24.12 8.45 -2.55
CA PRO A 514 23.57 7.20 -3.06
C PRO A 514 22.04 7.29 -3.13
N VAL A 515 21.45 6.57 -4.08
CA VAL A 515 20.00 6.53 -4.31
C VAL A 515 19.50 5.11 -4.08
N ALA A 516 18.48 4.94 -3.24
CA ALA A 516 17.91 3.61 -3.02
C ALA A 516 17.10 3.15 -4.25
N LEU A 517 16.12 3.95 -4.68
CA LEU A 517 15.29 3.71 -5.86
C LEU A 517 15.39 4.88 -6.85
N ARG A 518 15.81 4.59 -8.08
CA ARG A 518 15.73 5.52 -9.20
C ARG A 518 14.73 5.02 -10.23
N VAL A 519 13.77 5.86 -10.59
CA VAL A 519 12.91 5.69 -11.76
C VAL A 519 13.26 6.77 -12.77
N GLU A 520 13.66 6.39 -13.97
CA GLU A 520 14.14 7.32 -14.99
C GLU A 520 13.52 7.04 -16.34
N GLY A 521 13.15 8.11 -17.04
CA GLY A 521 12.72 8.02 -18.44
C GLY A 521 11.36 7.38 -18.64
N VAL A 522 10.51 7.37 -17.61
CA VAL A 522 9.13 6.87 -17.65
C VAL A 522 8.17 8.06 -17.64
N GLY A 523 7.25 8.11 -18.61
CA GLY A 523 6.18 9.09 -18.69
C GLY A 523 4.86 8.57 -19.26
N GLU A 524 4.85 7.40 -19.90
CA GLU A 524 3.66 6.72 -20.42
C GLU A 524 3.42 5.37 -19.73
N ALA A 525 4.48 4.64 -19.38
CA ALA A 525 4.34 3.36 -18.69
C ALA A 525 3.87 3.53 -17.24
N THR A 526 3.06 2.58 -16.77
CA THR A 526 2.55 2.59 -15.40
C THR A 526 3.60 2.03 -14.45
N VAL A 527 4.09 2.83 -13.50
CA VAL A 527 5.01 2.37 -12.45
C VAL A 527 4.39 2.66 -11.09
N GLN A 528 3.99 1.60 -10.39
CA GLN A 528 3.30 1.71 -9.12
C GLN A 528 3.91 0.81 -8.06
N PHE A 529 3.96 1.32 -6.84
CA PHE A 529 4.41 0.61 -5.65
C PHE A 529 3.30 0.57 -4.61
N ARG A 530 3.04 -0.59 -4.02
CA ARG A 530 2.15 -0.78 -2.88
C ARG A 530 2.93 -1.36 -1.69
N ALA A 531 2.59 -0.93 -0.48
CA ALA A 531 3.23 -1.36 0.76
C ALA A 531 4.76 -1.23 0.68
N PHE A 532 5.22 -0.13 0.06
CA PHE A 532 6.61 0.12 -0.31
C PHE A 532 7.44 0.47 0.91
N GLN A 533 8.57 -0.20 1.10
CA GLN A 533 9.32 -0.12 2.34
C GLN A 533 10.81 0.20 2.12
N GLY A 534 11.52 0.58 3.19
CA GLY A 534 12.98 0.65 3.19
C GLY A 534 13.55 1.95 3.74
N SER A 535 14.66 2.41 3.19
CA SER A 535 15.31 3.65 3.66
C SER A 535 16.34 4.17 2.66
N GLY A 536 16.49 5.49 2.57
CA GLY A 536 17.62 6.11 1.89
C GLY A 536 18.95 5.99 2.65
N GLN A 537 18.90 5.61 3.94
CA GLN A 537 20.03 5.60 4.87
C GLN A 537 20.76 6.96 4.87
N ALA A 538 22.02 7.01 4.44
CA ALA A 538 22.79 8.24 4.37
C ALA A 538 22.48 9.09 3.10
N GLY A 539 21.72 8.53 2.15
CA GLY A 539 21.45 9.13 0.84
C GLY A 539 19.98 9.49 0.61
N ARG A 540 19.57 9.34 -0.66
CA ARG A 540 18.21 9.59 -1.15
C ARG A 540 17.43 8.27 -1.20
N TRP A 541 16.14 8.33 -0.88
CA TRP A 541 15.30 7.13 -0.97
C TRP A 541 14.72 6.97 -2.37
N VAL A 542 13.87 7.89 -2.83
CA VAL A 542 13.23 7.78 -4.16
C VAL A 542 13.58 8.98 -5.02
N GLN A 543 14.06 8.71 -6.22
CA GLN A 543 14.34 9.70 -7.26
C GLN A 543 13.57 9.37 -8.54
N VAL A 544 12.75 10.31 -9.01
CA VAL A 544 12.01 10.21 -10.27
C VAL A 544 12.51 11.26 -11.25
N ILE A 545 13.08 10.80 -12.37
CA ILE A 545 13.67 11.64 -13.41
C ILE A 545 12.81 11.54 -14.67
N GLY A 546 12.15 12.65 -15.02
CA GLY A 546 11.36 12.76 -16.25
C GLY A 546 12.22 13.02 -17.49
N ASN A 547 11.56 13.40 -18.59
CA ASN A 547 12.18 13.68 -19.88
C ASN A 547 11.88 15.12 -20.39
N ASN A 548 11.62 16.07 -19.47
CA ASN A 548 11.15 17.44 -19.71
C ASN A 548 9.80 17.57 -20.41
N ARG A 549 8.99 16.51 -20.40
CA ARG A 549 7.58 16.55 -20.79
C ARG A 549 6.72 16.28 -19.57
N GLU A 550 5.50 16.82 -19.55
CA GLU A 550 4.53 16.43 -18.52
C GLU A 550 4.20 14.94 -18.73
N PRO A 551 4.46 14.08 -17.73
CA PRO A 551 4.16 12.66 -17.87
C PRO A 551 2.64 12.46 -17.91
N ARG A 552 2.20 11.50 -18.72
CA ARG A 552 0.78 11.14 -18.82
C ARG A 552 0.29 10.47 -17.53
N VAL A 553 1.15 9.67 -16.90
CA VAL A 553 0.86 8.97 -15.65
C VAL A 553 2.03 9.23 -14.68
N PRO A 554 1.78 9.65 -13.43
CA PRO A 554 2.84 9.79 -12.45
C PRO A 554 3.32 8.41 -11.97
N VAL A 555 4.59 8.35 -11.53
CA VAL A 555 5.03 7.25 -10.66
C VAL A 555 4.22 7.33 -9.36
N ALA A 556 3.68 6.22 -8.87
CA ALA A 556 2.83 6.22 -7.69
C ALA A 556 3.31 5.27 -6.60
N ILE A 557 3.29 5.73 -5.36
CA ILE A 557 3.58 4.93 -4.16
C ILE A 557 2.35 5.01 -3.25
N PHE A 558 1.74 3.87 -2.96
CA PHE A 558 0.57 3.74 -2.11
C PHE A 558 0.88 2.88 -0.91
N THR A 559 0.72 3.43 0.30
CA THR A 559 1.00 2.74 1.57
C THR A 559 2.44 2.22 1.69
N GLY A 560 2.96 2.12 2.91
CA GLY A 560 4.36 1.78 3.13
C GLY A 560 4.99 2.48 4.32
N ALA A 561 6.27 2.20 4.53
CA ALA A 561 7.04 2.76 5.63
C ALA A 561 8.50 2.99 5.23
N THR A 562 9.16 3.96 5.82
CA THR A 562 10.57 4.22 5.53
C THR A 562 11.28 4.89 6.70
N GLY A 563 12.58 4.67 6.79
CA GLY A 563 13.46 5.52 7.57
C GLY A 563 13.68 6.89 6.89
N SER A 564 13.84 7.95 7.70
CA SER A 564 14.16 9.30 7.22
C SER A 564 15.46 9.37 6.41
N ALA A 565 15.42 10.11 5.31
CA ALA A 565 16.52 10.28 4.36
C ALA A 565 16.78 11.76 4.05
N VAL A 566 18.00 12.09 3.59
CA VAL A 566 18.38 13.48 3.20
C VAL A 566 17.65 13.94 1.92
N GLY A 567 17.13 12.99 1.15
CA GLY A 567 16.17 13.24 0.08
C GLY A 567 15.18 12.10 0.04
N GLN A 568 14.08 12.22 0.78
CA GLN A 568 13.05 11.17 0.87
C GLN A 568 12.41 10.93 -0.50
N TYR A 569 12.00 12.01 -1.15
CA TYR A 569 11.42 12.01 -2.48
C TYR A 569 11.99 13.16 -3.27
N GLU A 570 12.49 12.86 -4.46
CA GLU A 570 13.05 13.83 -5.38
C GLU A 570 12.41 13.66 -6.76
N VAL A 571 11.98 14.78 -7.34
CA VAL A 571 11.49 14.86 -8.73
C VAL A 571 12.38 15.80 -9.52
N ARG A 572 12.82 15.36 -10.70
CA ARG A 572 13.74 16.09 -11.57
C ARG A 572 13.28 16.04 -13.02
N ASN A 573 13.75 17.00 -13.82
CA ASN A 573 13.58 16.99 -15.27
C ASN A 573 12.12 16.76 -15.74
N GLY A 574 11.15 17.34 -15.04
CA GLY A 574 9.71 17.19 -15.32
C GLY A 574 9.07 15.89 -14.79
N GLY A 575 9.77 15.11 -13.96
CA GLY A 575 9.22 13.88 -13.35
C GLY A 575 7.99 14.16 -12.48
N ALA A 576 7.07 13.20 -12.39
CA ALA A 576 5.91 13.29 -11.51
C ALA A 576 5.83 12.10 -10.55
N LEU A 577 5.59 12.39 -9.29
CA LEU A 577 5.51 11.40 -8.21
C LEU A 577 4.30 11.69 -7.32
N VAL A 578 3.50 10.64 -7.09
CA VAL A 578 2.42 10.62 -6.11
C VAL A 578 2.78 9.67 -4.98
N VAL A 579 2.68 10.12 -3.74
CA VAL A 579 2.98 9.34 -2.52
C VAL A 579 1.79 9.42 -1.59
N ARG A 580 1.26 8.28 -1.16
CA ARG A 580 0.05 8.24 -0.33
C ARG A 580 0.25 7.30 0.86
N SER A 581 -0.10 7.76 2.06
CA SER A 581 -0.17 6.93 3.28
C SER A 581 1.15 6.26 3.69
N ILE A 582 2.26 7.00 3.66
CA ILE A 582 3.58 6.48 4.08
C ILE A 582 3.93 6.92 5.49
N TYR A 583 4.47 5.99 6.27
CA TYR A 583 5.07 6.28 7.56
C TYR A 583 6.55 6.56 7.45
N HIS A 584 7.01 7.71 7.93
CA HIS A 584 8.44 7.98 8.10
C HIS A 584 8.81 7.85 9.56
N GLU A 585 9.80 7.01 9.85
CA GLU A 585 10.45 6.90 11.16
C GLU A 585 11.80 7.62 11.14
N ARG A 586 12.14 8.34 12.22
CA ARG A 586 13.46 8.98 12.28
C ARG A 586 14.55 7.92 12.42
N SER A 587 15.25 7.64 11.33
CA SER A 587 16.39 6.72 11.28
C SER A 587 17.74 7.42 11.07
N SER A 588 17.75 8.73 10.87
CA SER A 588 18.94 9.55 10.66
C SER A 588 18.75 10.97 11.20
N ASP A 589 19.83 11.75 11.26
CA ASP A 589 19.80 13.19 11.58
C ASP A 589 19.55 14.06 10.34
N ALA A 590 18.99 13.48 9.27
CA ALA A 590 18.52 14.24 8.13
C ALA A 590 17.54 15.33 8.60
N LEU A 591 17.83 16.58 8.26
CA LEU A 591 17.03 17.74 8.66
C LEU A 591 16.04 18.17 7.58
N CYS A 592 16.39 17.95 6.31
CA CYS A 592 15.58 18.27 5.15
C CYS A 592 15.11 16.96 4.51
N GLY A 593 13.84 16.62 4.66
CA GLY A 593 13.26 15.41 4.07
C GLY A 593 12.91 15.59 2.60
N LEU A 594 12.50 16.81 2.22
CA LEU A 594 12.13 17.14 0.84
C LEU A 594 12.94 18.34 0.36
N HIS A 595 13.86 18.11 -0.57
CA HIS A 595 14.57 19.17 -1.27
C HIS A 595 14.18 19.18 -2.76
N LEU A 596 13.39 20.17 -3.14
CA LEU A 596 12.90 20.38 -4.50
C LEU A 596 13.71 21.51 -5.14
N SER A 597 14.63 21.17 -6.04
CA SER A 597 15.58 22.14 -6.62
C SER A 597 15.50 22.32 -8.13
N GLU A 598 14.69 21.50 -8.82
CA GLU A 598 14.60 21.50 -10.28
C GLU A 598 13.16 21.64 -10.77
N SER A 599 12.66 20.69 -11.56
CA SER A 599 11.31 20.76 -12.13
C SER A 599 10.62 19.41 -12.08
N GLY A 600 9.32 19.43 -11.82
CA GLY A 600 8.51 18.22 -11.69
C GLY A 600 7.22 18.47 -10.91
N ASN A 601 6.49 17.40 -10.64
CA ASN A 601 5.28 17.42 -9.83
C ASN A 601 5.40 16.41 -8.69
N LEU A 602 5.21 16.86 -7.45
CA LEU A 602 5.19 15.99 -6.26
C LEU A 602 3.87 16.18 -5.54
N SER A 603 3.12 15.11 -5.29
CA SER A 603 1.91 15.15 -4.48
C SER A 603 1.97 14.08 -3.41
N ILE A 604 1.89 14.49 -2.15
CA ILE A 604 1.97 13.62 -0.98
C ILE A 604 0.69 13.78 -0.17
N ASP A 605 0.04 12.66 0.19
CA ASP A 605 -1.04 12.68 1.18
C ASP A 605 -0.93 11.61 2.27
N ALA A 606 -1.57 11.86 3.42
CA ALA A 606 -1.65 10.95 4.57
C ALA A 606 -0.29 10.40 5.06
N THR A 607 0.79 11.15 4.87
CA THR A 607 2.15 10.74 5.26
C THR A 607 2.58 11.34 6.60
N ARG A 608 3.21 10.54 7.45
CA ARG A 608 3.85 11.02 8.68
C ARG A 608 5.32 11.33 8.41
N PHE A 609 5.74 12.58 8.60
CA PHE A 609 7.13 13.02 8.56
C PHE A 609 7.70 13.12 9.98
N SER A 610 8.36 12.06 10.43
CA SER A 610 9.10 12.05 11.70
C SER A 610 10.57 12.39 11.46
N TYR A 611 10.96 13.63 11.73
CA TYR A 611 12.28 14.15 11.35
C TYR A 611 12.97 14.86 12.53
N ALA A 612 14.30 14.83 12.53
CA ALA A 612 15.05 15.82 13.31
C ALA A 612 14.81 17.22 12.70
N THR A 613 14.75 18.23 13.55
CA THR A 613 14.50 19.62 13.16
C THR A 613 15.57 20.56 13.69
N SER A 614 15.75 21.69 13.01
CA SER A 614 16.77 22.68 13.36
C SER A 614 16.31 24.09 12.94
N PRO A 615 16.73 25.15 13.65
CA PRO A 615 16.48 26.52 13.22
C PRO A 615 17.27 26.92 11.97
N SER A 616 18.34 26.21 11.59
CA SER A 616 19.16 26.52 10.42
C SER A 616 18.73 25.82 9.12
N ALA A 617 17.91 24.77 9.20
CA ALA A 617 17.46 23.99 8.04
C ALA A 617 15.93 23.80 8.05
N PRO A 618 15.25 23.89 6.89
CA PRO A 618 13.84 23.53 6.79
C PRO A 618 13.66 22.02 6.62
N THR A 619 12.48 21.52 7.00
CA THR A 619 12.08 20.12 6.75
C THR A 619 11.71 19.90 5.29
N VAL A 620 11.12 20.93 4.66
CA VAL A 620 10.79 20.98 3.24
C VAL A 620 11.39 22.25 2.65
N LEU A 621 12.24 22.11 1.64
CA LEU A 621 12.83 23.21 0.88
C LEU A 621 12.42 23.11 -0.59
N ALA A 622 11.81 24.16 -1.11
CA ALA A 622 11.68 24.38 -2.55
C ALA A 622 12.58 25.56 -2.97
N GLU A 623 13.65 25.30 -3.70
CA GLU A 623 14.67 26.30 -4.05
C GLU A 623 14.88 26.34 -5.57
N ASN A 624 14.46 27.42 -6.24
CA ASN A 624 14.43 27.49 -7.71
C ASN A 624 13.63 26.37 -8.39
N PHE A 625 12.72 25.74 -7.65
CA PHE A 625 11.84 24.70 -8.14
C PHE A 625 10.92 25.24 -9.25
N ARG A 626 10.44 24.38 -10.15
CA ARG A 626 9.44 24.72 -11.18
C ARG A 626 8.43 23.59 -11.29
N GLY A 627 7.18 23.87 -10.97
CA GLY A 627 6.10 22.89 -10.99
C GLY A 627 5.27 22.88 -9.71
N LEU A 628 4.59 21.76 -9.46
CA LEU A 628 3.62 21.62 -8.38
C LEU A 628 4.17 20.76 -7.24
N CYS A 629 4.04 21.25 -6.01
CA CYS A 629 4.22 20.45 -4.79
C CYS A 629 2.94 20.52 -3.96
N THR A 630 2.32 19.38 -3.69
CA THR A 630 1.16 19.24 -2.81
C THR A 630 1.55 18.40 -1.61
N LEU A 631 1.34 18.92 -0.41
CA LEU A 631 1.48 18.21 0.86
C LEU A 631 0.12 18.26 1.54
N ALA A 632 -0.62 17.15 1.55
CA ALA A 632 -1.99 17.11 2.03
C ALA A 632 -2.16 16.13 3.18
N THR A 633 -2.86 16.47 4.28
CA THR A 633 -3.09 15.52 5.39
C THR A 633 -1.83 14.85 5.95
N CYS A 634 -0.68 15.50 5.83
CA CYS A 634 0.57 15.03 6.40
C CYS A 634 0.67 15.40 7.88
N LEU A 635 1.32 14.54 8.68
CA LEU A 635 1.74 14.87 10.04
C LEU A 635 3.22 15.23 10.04
N PHE A 636 3.55 16.48 10.35
CA PHE A 636 4.92 16.95 10.54
C PHE A 636 5.30 16.90 12.01
N MET A 637 6.23 16.02 12.36
CA MET A 637 6.56 15.72 13.75
C MET A 637 8.07 15.80 14.03
N PRO A 638 8.52 16.76 14.85
CA PRO A 638 9.89 16.78 15.37
C PRO A 638 10.15 15.56 16.26
N VAL A 639 11.28 14.88 16.05
CA VAL A 639 11.70 13.73 16.86
C VAL A 639 13.08 13.97 17.47
N ALA A 640 13.15 13.90 18.80
CA ALA A 640 14.33 14.24 19.62
C ALA A 640 14.88 15.68 19.46
N THR A 641 14.13 16.53 18.77
CA THR A 641 14.37 17.97 18.62
C THR A 641 13.06 18.70 18.90
N GLU A 642 13.12 20.00 19.18
CA GLU A 642 11.94 20.75 19.66
C GLU A 642 11.45 21.82 18.68
N ASP A 643 12.30 22.26 17.75
CA ASP A 643 11.90 23.25 16.74
C ASP A 643 10.83 22.68 15.81
N PRO A 644 9.82 23.46 15.41
CA PRO A 644 8.76 22.98 14.54
C PRO A 644 9.31 22.63 13.16
N CYS A 645 8.71 21.63 12.53
CA CYS A 645 8.92 21.39 11.10
C CYS A 645 8.51 22.63 10.30
N ARG A 646 9.29 22.97 9.27
CA ARG A 646 9.06 24.16 8.45
C ARG A 646 9.11 23.83 6.96
N ILE A 647 8.31 24.57 6.19
CA ILE A 647 8.31 24.63 4.74
C ILE A 647 8.89 25.98 4.33
N GLU A 648 9.95 25.96 3.52
CA GLU A 648 10.61 27.16 3.02
C GLU A 648 10.72 27.12 1.48
N ILE A 649 10.45 28.26 0.85
CA ILE A 649 10.51 28.46 -0.59
C ILE A 649 11.47 29.61 -0.87
N ARG A 650 12.46 29.40 -1.76
CA ARG A 650 13.55 30.33 -2.06
C ARG A 650 13.81 30.43 -3.57
N GLY A 651 14.56 31.45 -3.97
CA GLY A 651 14.99 31.63 -5.35
C GLY A 651 13.88 32.21 -6.23
N ASP A 652 13.79 31.77 -7.48
CA ASP A 652 12.72 32.20 -8.40
C ASP A 652 11.41 31.43 -8.15
N GLY A 653 10.34 32.15 -7.82
CA GLY A 653 9.02 31.58 -7.57
C GLY A 653 8.04 31.68 -8.75
N SER A 654 8.45 32.29 -9.87
CA SER A 654 7.57 32.59 -11.02
C SER A 654 6.83 31.37 -11.59
N HIS A 655 7.42 30.18 -11.49
CA HIS A 655 6.89 28.92 -11.98
C HIS A 655 6.70 27.87 -10.87
N THR A 656 6.67 28.32 -9.61
CA THR A 656 6.61 27.46 -8.43
C THR A 656 5.22 27.54 -7.82
N SER A 657 4.61 26.37 -7.54
CA SER A 657 3.34 26.30 -6.82
C SER A 657 3.43 25.24 -5.72
N VAL A 658 3.39 25.66 -4.45
CA VAL A 658 3.50 24.76 -3.28
C VAL A 658 2.24 24.91 -2.42
N LEU A 659 1.56 23.82 -2.09
CA LEU A 659 0.36 23.83 -1.26
C LEU A 659 0.51 22.86 -0.09
N ALA A 660 0.41 23.39 1.13
CA ALA A 660 0.20 22.62 2.35
C ALA A 660 -1.30 22.64 2.68
N LEU A 661 -1.99 21.52 2.51
CA LEU A 661 -3.45 21.40 2.61
C LEU A 661 -3.85 20.44 3.73
N ASN A 662 -4.55 20.90 4.75
CA ASN A 662 -5.00 20.07 5.86
C ASN A 662 -3.86 19.26 6.51
N ASN A 663 -2.66 19.81 6.63
CA ASN A 663 -1.57 19.15 7.36
C ASN A 663 -1.67 19.41 8.86
N GLN A 664 -1.14 18.49 9.65
CA GLN A 664 -0.96 18.68 11.09
C GLN A 664 0.52 18.91 11.42
N PHE A 665 0.80 19.92 12.23
CA PHE A 665 2.15 20.20 12.75
C PHE A 665 2.23 19.91 14.24
N TRP A 666 3.16 19.07 14.65
CA TRP A 666 3.44 18.83 16.07
C TRP A 666 4.36 19.92 16.61
N VAL A 667 3.90 20.67 17.61
CA VAL A 667 4.61 21.82 18.18
C VAL A 667 4.99 21.52 19.63
N ILE A 668 6.28 21.26 19.84
CA ILE A 668 6.87 21.03 21.17
C ILE A 668 7.26 22.36 21.81
N LYS A 669 7.98 23.23 21.06
CA LYS A 669 8.47 24.53 21.55
C LYS A 669 7.62 25.70 21.02
N PRO A 670 6.77 26.33 21.85
CA PRO A 670 6.09 27.56 21.49
C PRO A 670 7.00 28.80 21.62
N PRO A 671 6.65 29.95 20.98
CA PRO A 671 5.53 30.14 20.07
C PRO A 671 5.85 29.59 18.66
N ALA A 672 4.94 28.83 18.08
CA ALA A 672 4.96 28.51 16.66
C ALA A 672 3.82 29.28 15.98
N THR A 673 4.14 30.02 14.93
CA THR A 673 3.17 30.72 14.09
C THR A 673 3.25 30.17 12.68
N SER A 674 2.26 30.49 11.87
CA SER A 674 2.30 30.24 10.44
C SER A 674 3.52 30.89 9.76
N GLU A 675 4.03 32.03 10.24
CA GLU A 675 5.24 32.67 9.69
C GLU A 675 6.54 31.95 10.07
N THR A 676 6.54 31.17 11.16
CA THR A 676 7.69 30.33 11.52
C THR A 676 7.67 28.99 10.78
N ILE A 677 6.50 28.55 10.31
CA ILE A 677 6.30 27.26 9.63
C ILE A 677 6.27 27.40 8.11
N TRP A 678 5.71 28.48 7.58
CA TRP A 678 5.59 28.74 6.14
C TRP A 678 6.39 30.00 5.74
N LEU A 679 7.48 29.79 5.02
CA LEU A 679 8.41 30.85 4.62
C LEU A 679 8.52 30.92 3.10
N ASN A 680 7.68 31.74 2.46
CA ASN A 680 7.83 32.07 1.04
C ASN A 680 8.78 33.27 0.88
N ARG A 681 10.06 32.99 0.59
CA ARG A 681 11.13 33.97 0.38
C ARG A 681 11.53 34.10 -1.10
N ALA A 682 10.82 33.41 -1.99
CA ALA A 682 11.10 33.48 -3.42
C ALA A 682 10.82 34.87 -3.99
N GLN A 683 11.51 35.21 -5.09
CA GLN A 683 11.41 36.49 -5.80
C GLN A 683 11.29 36.23 -7.31
N PRO A 684 10.11 36.49 -7.93
CA PRO A 684 8.84 36.82 -7.27
C PRO A 684 8.34 35.69 -6.36
N PRO A 685 7.40 35.95 -5.42
CA PRO A 685 6.87 34.91 -4.54
C PRO A 685 6.24 33.75 -5.32
N ALA A 686 6.44 32.53 -4.82
CA ALA A 686 5.79 31.34 -5.37
C ALA A 686 4.27 31.35 -5.15
N GLN A 687 3.52 30.66 -6.02
CA GLN A 687 2.09 30.42 -5.84
C GLN A 687 1.83 29.36 -4.76
N GLY A 688 0.62 29.40 -4.19
CA GLY A 688 0.16 28.42 -3.20
C GLY A 688 0.26 28.93 -1.76
N GLY A 689 0.21 28.02 -0.79
CA GLY A 689 0.00 28.42 0.60
C GLY A 689 -0.21 27.32 1.63
N LEU A 690 -0.49 27.76 2.86
CA LEU A 690 -0.90 26.91 3.99
C LEU A 690 -2.42 27.08 4.20
N VAL A 691 -3.18 26.00 3.99
CA VAL A 691 -4.66 26.00 3.99
C VAL A 691 -5.18 24.87 4.86
N GLY A 692 -6.03 25.20 5.85
CA GLY A 692 -6.70 24.23 6.71
C GLY A 692 -5.81 23.34 7.55
N CYS A 693 -4.55 23.75 7.74
CA CYS A 693 -3.60 23.07 8.60
C CYS A 693 -3.84 23.38 10.07
N ASN A 694 -3.60 22.39 10.92
CA ASN A 694 -3.78 22.47 12.37
C ASN A 694 -2.46 22.16 13.11
N ILE A 695 -2.40 22.35 14.43
CA ILE A 695 -1.29 21.96 15.29
C ILE A 695 -1.72 21.01 16.39
N ASN A 696 -0.84 20.09 16.76
CA ASN A 696 -0.88 19.41 18.04
C ASN A 696 0.15 20.03 18.99
N THR A 697 -0.24 20.28 20.23
CA THR A 697 0.64 20.84 21.26
C THR A 697 0.12 20.47 22.65
N ASN A 698 0.98 20.55 23.66
CA ASN A 698 0.61 20.31 25.06
C ASN A 698 -0.41 21.34 25.59
N ASN A 699 -0.57 22.50 24.93
CA ASN A 699 -1.62 23.45 25.23
C ASN A 699 -2.94 23.05 24.55
N LYS A 700 -3.80 22.35 25.28
CA LYS A 700 -5.10 21.84 24.79
C LYS A 700 -6.04 22.94 24.27
N THR A 701 -5.94 24.16 24.79
CA THR A 701 -6.74 25.29 24.31
C THR A 701 -6.28 25.72 22.92
N VAL A 702 -4.96 25.77 22.68
CA VAL A 702 -4.39 26.19 21.40
C VAL A 702 -4.49 25.09 20.34
N ALA A 703 -4.38 23.82 20.73
CA ALA A 703 -4.44 22.69 19.80
C ALA A 703 -5.74 22.68 18.96
N ALA A 704 -6.90 22.93 19.56
CA ALA A 704 -8.17 22.99 18.81
C ALA A 704 -8.30 24.22 17.90
N LYS A 705 -7.52 25.26 18.19
CA LYS A 705 -7.54 26.56 17.52
C LYS A 705 -6.56 26.62 16.34
N GLY A 706 -5.65 25.66 16.24
CA GLY A 706 -4.63 25.60 15.20
C GLY A 706 -3.82 26.89 15.12
N PHE A 707 -3.56 27.34 13.90
CA PHE A 707 -2.92 28.62 13.63
C PHE A 707 -3.89 29.81 13.71
N GLU A 708 -4.80 29.84 14.69
CA GLU A 708 -6.00 30.70 14.75
C GLU A 708 -5.79 32.18 14.42
N PHE A 709 -4.56 32.72 14.49
CA PHE A 709 -4.21 33.94 13.77
C PHE A 709 -2.81 33.84 13.15
N LEU A 710 -2.74 34.01 11.83
CA LEU A 710 -1.64 34.68 11.14
C LEU A 710 -1.46 36.08 11.75
N ARG A 711 -0.83 36.18 12.91
CA ARG A 711 -0.89 37.37 13.78
C ARG A 711 0.02 38.52 13.34
N ASN A 712 0.30 38.67 12.04
CA ASN A 712 1.19 39.70 11.48
C ASN A 712 0.72 40.17 10.08
N LEU A 713 -0.46 40.78 10.00
CA LEU A 713 -0.71 41.78 8.97
C LEU A 713 -0.56 43.15 9.65
N PRO A 714 0.51 43.92 9.37
CA PRO A 714 0.49 45.33 9.71
C PRO A 714 -0.64 46.00 8.91
N ASP A 715 -1.44 46.82 9.62
CA ASP A 715 -2.40 47.85 9.18
C ASP A 715 -3.42 47.56 8.06
N HIS A 716 -3.55 46.34 7.53
CA HIS A 716 -4.53 46.01 6.50
C HIS A 716 -5.62 45.06 7.00
N PRO A 717 -6.89 45.50 7.10
CA PRO A 717 -8.02 44.70 7.62
C PRO A 717 -8.60 43.68 6.62
N ASP A 718 -7.95 43.44 5.48
CA ASP A 718 -8.36 42.44 4.48
C ASP A 718 -7.29 41.32 4.35
N PRO A 719 -7.50 40.14 4.97
CA PRO A 719 -6.53 39.04 5.00
C PRO A 719 -6.32 38.33 3.65
N ALA A 720 -7.07 38.66 2.59
CA ALA A 720 -6.89 38.07 1.26
C ALA A 720 -5.65 38.59 0.49
N ARG A 721 -4.88 39.52 1.07
CA ARG A 721 -3.77 40.24 0.40
C ARG A 721 -2.37 39.98 0.96
N SER A 722 -2.17 38.93 1.77
CA SER A 722 -0.82 38.61 2.26
C SER A 722 0.11 38.22 1.10
N PRO A 723 1.21 38.95 0.84
CA PRO A 723 2.16 38.63 -0.23
C PRO A 723 2.92 37.31 0.00
N ARG A 724 2.69 36.61 1.12
CA ARG A 724 3.41 35.39 1.53
C ARG A 724 2.58 34.10 1.43
N GLY A 725 1.29 34.17 1.07
CA GLY A 725 0.48 33.00 0.70
C GLY A 725 -0.16 32.19 1.85
N ALA A 726 -0.30 32.74 3.05
CA ALA A 726 -1.00 32.04 4.14
C ALA A 726 -2.43 32.59 4.33
N SER A 727 -3.44 31.71 4.51
CA SER A 727 -4.86 32.11 4.63
C SER A 727 -5.65 31.29 5.65
N PRO A 728 -6.59 31.89 6.40
CA PRO A 728 -7.63 31.14 7.11
C PRO A 728 -8.60 30.45 6.12
N LEU A 729 -9.28 29.39 6.58
CA LEU A 729 -10.22 28.56 5.80
C LEU A 729 -11.55 29.24 5.46
N GLN A 730 -12.07 30.09 6.35
CA GLN A 730 -13.41 30.69 6.25
C GLN A 730 -13.47 31.95 5.35
N ASP A 731 -12.32 32.46 4.92
CA ASP A 731 -12.20 33.57 3.98
C ASP A 731 -11.42 33.12 2.74
N ARG A 732 -11.89 33.53 1.57
CA ARG A 732 -11.28 33.27 0.25
C ARG A 732 -9.93 33.99 0.11
N GLY A 733 -8.91 33.59 0.86
CA GLY A 733 -7.59 34.19 0.74
C GLY A 733 -6.91 33.88 -0.60
N ALA A 734 -5.60 34.13 -0.69
CA ALA A 734 -4.85 34.11 -1.96
C ALA A 734 -4.82 32.75 -2.70
N VAL A 735 -5.22 31.65 -2.05
CA VAL A 735 -5.35 30.34 -2.71
C VAL A 735 -6.79 30.14 -3.19
N SER A 736 -6.99 30.24 -4.51
CA SER A 736 -8.28 30.06 -5.17
C SER A 736 -8.80 28.61 -5.08
N ASP A 737 -10.10 28.41 -5.29
CA ASP A 737 -10.69 27.06 -5.36
C ASP A 737 -10.07 26.28 -6.53
N GLU A 738 -9.81 26.97 -7.65
CA GLU A 738 -9.13 26.44 -8.82
C GLU A 738 -7.70 25.97 -8.48
N THR A 739 -6.98 26.70 -7.64
CA THR A 739 -5.65 26.30 -7.16
C THR A 739 -5.73 25.02 -6.33
N ILE A 740 -6.70 24.90 -5.41
CA ILE A 740 -6.89 23.68 -4.60
C ILE A 740 -7.22 22.49 -5.50
N VAL A 741 -8.18 22.66 -6.41
CA VAL A 741 -8.56 21.61 -7.37
C VAL A 741 -7.38 21.20 -8.25
N ARG A 742 -6.57 22.16 -8.73
CA ARG A 742 -5.34 21.90 -9.49
C ARG A 742 -4.33 21.06 -8.71
N HIS A 743 -4.10 21.39 -7.44
CA HIS A 743 -3.17 20.67 -6.57
C HIS A 743 -3.66 19.27 -6.19
N LEU A 744 -4.97 19.08 -6.09
CA LEU A 744 -5.58 17.77 -5.82
C LEU A 744 -5.66 16.87 -7.06
N ARG A 745 -5.52 17.43 -8.28
CA ARG A 745 -5.67 16.69 -9.55
C ARG A 745 -4.92 15.36 -9.55
N LEU A 746 -3.61 15.37 -9.26
CA LEU A 746 -2.80 14.15 -9.28
C LEU A 746 -3.26 13.13 -8.23
N LEU A 747 -3.64 13.56 -7.03
CA LEU A 747 -4.17 12.67 -6.00
C LEU A 747 -5.53 12.05 -6.38
N ARG A 748 -6.35 12.80 -7.13
CA ARG A 748 -7.69 12.37 -7.61
C ARG A 748 -7.61 11.43 -8.81
N GLU A 749 -6.67 11.68 -9.73
CA GLU A 749 -6.51 10.93 -10.98
C GLU A 749 -5.65 9.66 -10.81
N THR A 750 -4.81 9.60 -9.78
CA THR A 750 -3.90 8.46 -9.56
C THR A 750 -4.61 7.33 -8.83
N VAL A 751 -5.02 6.32 -9.58
CA VAL A 751 -5.73 5.14 -9.08
C VAL A 751 -4.77 3.93 -9.08
N PRO A 752 -4.79 3.08 -8.04
CA PRO A 752 -4.07 1.81 -8.04
C PRO A 752 -4.52 0.93 -9.21
N VAL A 753 -3.57 0.41 -9.96
CA VAL A 753 -3.79 -0.59 -11.01
C VAL A 753 -3.60 -1.96 -10.38
N TYR A 754 -4.64 -2.78 -10.45
CA TYR A 754 -4.53 -4.17 -10.05
C TYR A 754 -3.99 -5.00 -11.23
N PRO A 755 -3.20 -6.07 -11.00
CA PRO A 755 -2.83 -7.02 -12.04
C PRO A 755 -4.08 -7.73 -12.61
N GLU A 756 -4.73 -7.12 -13.59
CA GLU A 756 -5.79 -7.74 -14.40
C GLU A 756 -5.21 -8.31 -15.69
N LYS A 757 -5.96 -9.18 -16.37
CA LYS A 757 -5.56 -9.84 -17.61
C LYS A 757 -5.25 -8.81 -18.72
N VAL A 758 -3.99 -8.44 -18.92
CA VAL A 758 -3.55 -7.59 -20.04
C VAL A 758 -3.05 -8.47 -21.18
N SER A 759 -3.77 -8.46 -22.30
CA SER A 759 -3.50 -9.32 -23.47
C SER A 759 -2.34 -8.86 -24.34
N GLU A 760 -1.90 -7.61 -24.21
CA GLU A 760 -0.85 -7.00 -25.03
C GLU A 760 0.04 -6.08 -24.18
N GLY A 761 1.36 -6.22 -24.27
CA GLY A 761 2.33 -5.31 -23.61
C GLY A 761 3.35 -5.98 -22.69
N THR A 762 4.04 -5.16 -21.90
CA THR A 762 5.02 -5.61 -20.90
C THR A 762 4.41 -5.55 -19.52
N GLU A 763 4.50 -6.64 -18.77
CA GLU A 763 4.15 -6.65 -17.36
C GLU A 763 5.33 -7.19 -16.53
N ILE A 764 5.76 -6.37 -15.58
CA ILE A 764 6.75 -6.76 -14.58
C ILE A 764 6.10 -6.63 -13.21
N VAL A 765 6.01 -7.75 -12.49
CA VAL A 765 5.44 -7.78 -11.14
C VAL A 765 6.50 -8.17 -10.12
N ILE A 766 6.63 -7.37 -9.07
CA ILE A 766 7.55 -7.64 -7.96
C ILE A 766 6.71 -7.83 -6.71
N ARG A 767 6.83 -8.96 -6.01
CA ARG A 767 6.07 -9.24 -4.78
C ARG A 767 7.00 -9.67 -3.67
N ARG A 768 6.96 -9.00 -2.52
CA ARG A 768 7.76 -9.38 -1.34
C ARG A 768 9.24 -9.57 -1.71
N VAL A 769 9.87 -8.49 -2.16
CA VAL A 769 11.30 -8.50 -2.48
C VAL A 769 12.01 -7.50 -1.60
N ILE A 770 13.07 -7.92 -0.93
CA ILE A 770 13.98 -7.02 -0.21
C ILE A 770 15.21 -6.80 -1.08
N ALA A 771 15.53 -5.53 -1.36
CA ALA A 771 16.69 -5.12 -2.12
C ALA A 771 17.58 -4.19 -1.28
N THR A 772 18.85 -4.58 -1.11
CA THR A 772 19.84 -3.82 -0.35
C THR A 772 21.13 -3.66 -1.15
N SER A 773 21.82 -2.52 -0.99
CA SER A 773 23.14 -2.27 -1.59
C SER A 773 23.93 -1.23 -0.78
N GLN A 774 25.25 -1.36 -0.82
CA GLN A 774 26.25 -0.39 -0.37
C GLN A 774 26.81 0.45 -1.53
N GLY A 775 26.36 0.20 -2.76
CA GLY A 775 26.74 0.96 -3.95
C GLY A 775 25.99 2.30 -4.07
N LYS A 776 26.21 2.99 -5.20
CA LYS A 776 25.57 4.28 -5.49
C LYS A 776 24.07 4.17 -5.81
N LEU A 777 23.59 2.99 -6.20
CA LEU A 777 22.21 2.74 -6.62
C LEU A 777 21.77 1.33 -6.24
N THR A 778 20.67 1.17 -5.49
CA THR A 778 20.15 -0.16 -5.13
C THR A 778 19.23 -0.74 -6.20
N VAL A 779 18.17 -0.01 -6.56
CA VAL A 779 17.19 -0.40 -7.59
C VAL A 779 17.09 0.68 -8.66
N TRP A 780 17.18 0.27 -9.92
CA TRP A 780 17.00 1.16 -11.07
C TRP A 780 15.89 0.65 -11.97
N ILE A 781 14.86 1.47 -12.17
CA ILE A 781 13.83 1.27 -13.18
C ILE A 781 14.08 2.28 -14.29
N ARG A 782 14.31 1.78 -15.50
CA ARG A 782 14.70 2.57 -16.65
C ARG A 782 13.71 2.40 -17.79
N GLY A 783 13.03 3.49 -18.14
CA GLY A 783 12.23 3.59 -19.34
C GLY A 783 13.09 3.52 -20.61
N LYS A 784 12.66 2.71 -21.58
CA LYS A 784 13.24 2.63 -22.93
C LYS A 784 12.23 3.13 -23.95
N LYS A 785 12.73 3.86 -24.96
CA LYS A 785 11.94 4.30 -26.11
C LYS A 785 11.70 3.20 -27.11
#